data_AF-A0A2H5XYP4-F1
#
_entry.id   AF-A0A2H5XYP4-F1
#
_cell.length_a   1.000
_cell.length_b   1.000
_cell.length_c   1.000
_cell.angle_alpha   90.00
_cell.angle_beta   90.00
_cell.angle_gamma   90.00
#
_symmetry.space_group_name_H-M   'P 1'
#
loop_
_entity.id
_entity.type
_entity.pdbx_description
1 polymer ?
#
loop_
_entity_poly.entity_id
_entity_poly.type
_entity_poly.pdbx_seq_one_letter_code
_entity_poly.pdbx_strand_id
1 'polypeptide(L)'
;MRNGIAALFGGVLLSTVQPAGIPPEALTVVDSALSRLGMARHDLWLPGDLGQADSHRLPVIQRLFEHPLDIFGVASEEAARLQGLRPERLDEAARQWFEVLAFGEYRPRYYEQSLSARQLDSLLGQNLDRQLGFVAATSVRQYLGPLVQAWREIEAARRGLPAVLVELADSLLLLSEEDPRASLFELKQREMWGMQRAREFFQAALSVPWARLLSPMVSLWRALWAAVERNSPPLERLRDSVRTTILETPFGRLAIGGPGDDTYVGDFTFILDVGGNDRYILPALTKAEAFARPVRILIDVGGDDVYIGGDFSSGAGFFGCAFLMDLQGNDVYRSGNFSQGAALGGVGVLWDSAGTDQYLGGIHVQGAAAFGIGLLFDGGGNDLYQCFAQSQGFGFVRGYGALLDRAGNDTYLAQSPYVDVLRYEQHYLTFAQGAALGYRPLASGGIGLLLDVAGNDTYVSDIYGQGTGYWYALGALLDWEGDDCYVSYQYAQGAGVHLAFGLLWDERGEDLYRSHGVSQGCGHDIAFGVLYDAAGDDHYLCESLSQGAANANGLALLLDLHGSDIYLARRPNTMGYGDFRRLYGSLGIFADAEGTDWYADTVANRRVRLHSRYGVLLDAELLAPLPAPPRPGVDVPDSLRMPLAESLDSLFIQASAAPQKFQYIVHPARERIAAMGVAALPFLAARFSTESPRERLALEEILPRIAEKERRAVEQLVLDSLGSSNERTVGLAATLAGKLRLRSARPKLEALLQDQRWYIRAMAAQKLGEIGDTAAEPALRVLLQDSHPMVRARAAFALMSLQPQQDMGLWERLLQDRFAIVRYGAVQGALQRGKLPLGVLARLWELPLPLSAHRALGWLLAAVDTTVPAPRVASLLLRQPPQLRETAYFALRQQPGTSWWERLRRECARREPVRALRELVSL
;
A
#
# COMPACT_ATOMS: atom_id res chain seq x y z
N MET A 1 27.11 21.67 -35.58
CA MET A 1 26.12 21.53 -34.49
C MET A 1 24.82 20.98 -35.08
N ARG A 2 24.61 19.65 -35.06
CA ARG A 2 23.32 18.99 -35.38
C ARG A 2 22.78 18.18 -34.20
N ASN A 3 23.43 18.30 -33.03
CA ASN A 3 23.38 17.32 -31.94
C ASN A 3 22.94 17.94 -30.61
N GLY A 4 22.41 19.18 -30.59
CA GLY A 4 21.93 19.81 -29.36
C GLY A 4 20.59 19.23 -28.93
N ILE A 5 19.49 19.76 -29.49
CA ILE A 5 18.14 19.39 -29.04
C ILE A 5 17.75 17.95 -29.45
N ALA A 6 18.32 17.39 -30.52
CA ALA A 6 18.14 15.97 -30.83
C ALA A 6 18.80 15.01 -29.82
N ALA A 7 19.68 15.51 -28.95
CA ALA A 7 20.23 14.75 -27.81
C ALA A 7 19.34 14.88 -26.56
N LEU A 8 18.64 16.01 -26.34
CA LEU A 8 17.66 16.16 -25.25
C LEU A 8 16.54 15.10 -25.34
N PHE A 9 16.04 14.80 -26.55
CA PHE A 9 15.13 13.66 -26.80
C PHE A 9 15.85 12.32 -27.04
N GLY A 10 17.15 12.38 -27.31
CA GLY A 10 18.02 11.28 -27.74
C GLY A 10 18.70 10.59 -26.58
N GLY A 11 17.92 9.88 -25.76
CA GLY A 11 18.38 9.23 -24.54
C GLY A 11 19.69 8.45 -24.70
N VAL A 12 20.58 8.63 -23.72
CA VAL A 12 21.67 7.69 -23.46
C VAL A 12 21.04 6.32 -23.26
N LEU A 13 21.41 5.36 -24.12
CA LEU A 13 21.07 3.96 -23.94
C LEU A 13 21.91 3.41 -22.79
N LEU A 14 21.47 3.64 -21.54
CA LEU A 14 21.85 2.80 -20.43
C LEU A 14 21.39 1.38 -20.79
N SER A 15 22.36 0.51 -21.06
CA SER A 15 22.12 -0.81 -21.65
C SER A 15 21.85 -1.89 -20.59
N THR A 16 21.18 -1.53 -19.50
CA THR A 16 20.65 -2.45 -18.51
C THR A 16 19.40 -3.09 -19.09
N VAL A 17 19.52 -4.34 -19.54
CA VAL A 17 18.36 -5.18 -19.87
C VAL A 17 17.69 -5.52 -18.55
N GLN A 18 16.78 -4.67 -18.09
CA GLN A 18 16.05 -4.87 -16.85
C GLN A 18 15.35 -6.24 -16.85
N PRO A 19 15.44 -7.00 -15.75
CA PRO A 19 14.80 -8.30 -15.67
C PRO A 19 13.27 -8.14 -15.72
N ALA A 20 12.62 -8.90 -16.61
CA ALA A 20 11.16 -8.98 -16.66
C ALA A 20 10.66 -9.81 -15.47
N GLY A 21 10.37 -9.14 -14.35
CA GLY A 21 10.00 -9.77 -13.09
C GLY A 21 11.07 -9.63 -12.00
N ILE A 22 10.87 -10.34 -10.89
CA ILE A 22 11.84 -10.39 -9.78
C ILE A 22 13.22 -10.90 -10.29
N PRO A 23 14.33 -10.21 -9.95
CA PRO A 23 15.67 -10.64 -10.35
C PRO A 23 15.95 -12.12 -10.01
N PRO A 24 16.64 -12.90 -10.88
CA PRO A 24 16.82 -14.34 -10.66
C PRO A 24 17.55 -14.71 -9.35
N GLU A 25 18.42 -13.83 -8.88
CA GLU A 25 19.22 -14.01 -7.66
C GLU A 25 18.37 -13.70 -6.42
N ALA A 26 17.69 -12.55 -6.40
CA ALA A 26 16.63 -12.23 -5.43
C ALA A 26 15.59 -13.34 -5.30
N LEU A 27 15.15 -13.91 -6.42
CA LEU A 27 14.21 -15.04 -6.46
C LEU A 27 14.79 -16.33 -5.85
N THR A 28 16.09 -16.55 -6.01
CA THR A 28 16.81 -17.67 -5.40
C THR A 28 16.96 -17.49 -3.89
N VAL A 29 17.18 -16.25 -3.43
CA VAL A 29 17.19 -15.88 -2.00
C VAL A 29 15.80 -16.06 -1.39
N VAL A 30 14.73 -15.60 -2.05
CA VAL A 30 13.33 -15.81 -1.62
C VAL A 30 13.01 -17.30 -1.54
N ASP A 31 13.36 -18.10 -2.54
CA ASP A 31 13.15 -19.56 -2.49
C ASP A 31 13.97 -20.24 -1.38
N SER A 32 15.18 -19.75 -1.11
CA SER A 32 15.99 -20.22 0.02
C SER A 32 15.31 -19.92 1.36
N ALA A 33 14.88 -18.68 1.58
CA ALA A 33 14.13 -18.25 2.76
C ALA A 33 12.81 -19.02 2.95
N LEU A 34 12.04 -19.23 1.87
CA LEU A 34 10.84 -20.04 1.88
C LEU A 34 11.15 -21.51 2.21
N SER A 35 12.18 -22.11 1.60
CA SER A 35 12.62 -23.47 1.93
C SER A 35 13.05 -23.61 3.39
N ARG A 36 13.65 -22.56 3.97
CA ARG A 36 14.00 -22.42 5.39
C ARG A 36 12.79 -22.24 6.29
N LEU A 37 11.67 -21.77 5.76
CA LEU A 37 10.36 -21.83 6.41
C LEU A 37 9.64 -23.18 6.18
N GLY A 38 10.14 -24.00 5.25
CA GLY A 38 9.51 -25.21 4.72
C GLY A 38 8.48 -24.92 3.63
N MET A 39 8.24 -23.65 3.32
CA MET A 39 7.28 -23.11 2.37
C MET A 39 7.78 -23.19 0.91
N ALA A 40 6.88 -22.92 -0.03
CA ALA A 40 7.20 -22.62 -1.43
C ALA A 40 6.47 -21.34 -1.87
N ARG A 41 6.77 -20.80 -3.06
CA ARG A 41 6.20 -19.52 -3.56
C ARG A 41 4.67 -19.46 -3.50
N HIS A 42 3.95 -20.58 -3.65
CA HIS A 42 2.49 -20.63 -3.53
C HIS A 42 1.95 -20.44 -2.11
N ASP A 43 2.81 -20.50 -1.09
CA ASP A 43 2.46 -20.17 0.29
C ASP A 43 2.47 -18.63 0.54
N LEU A 44 2.97 -17.84 -0.42
CA LEU A 44 2.80 -16.38 -0.47
C LEU A 44 1.39 -15.94 -0.91
N TRP A 45 0.51 -16.87 -1.30
CA TRP A 45 -0.80 -16.49 -1.84
C TRP A 45 -1.69 -15.86 -0.77
N LEU A 46 -2.13 -14.63 -1.02
CA LEU A 46 -3.04 -13.88 -0.17
C LEU A 46 -4.50 -14.02 -0.68
N PRO A 47 -5.48 -14.12 0.21
CA PRO A 47 -6.89 -14.13 -0.20
C PRO A 47 -7.35 -12.72 -0.63
N GLY A 48 -7.49 -12.49 -1.94
CA GLY A 48 -7.98 -11.22 -2.49
C GLY A 48 -9.49 -10.97 -2.32
N ASP A 49 -10.26 -12.01 -1.98
CA ASP A 49 -11.72 -11.99 -1.82
C ASP A 49 -12.18 -11.85 -0.35
N LEU A 50 -11.31 -11.30 0.51
CA LEU A 50 -11.60 -11.07 1.93
C LEU A 50 -12.77 -10.11 2.24
N GLY A 51 -13.30 -9.45 1.20
CA GLY A 51 -14.57 -8.75 1.21
C GLY A 51 -15.17 -8.76 -0.20
N GLN A 52 -16.39 -8.27 -0.36
CA GLN A 52 -16.94 -8.02 -1.69
C GLN A 52 -16.04 -7.04 -2.43
N ALA A 53 -15.63 -7.38 -3.65
CA ALA A 53 -14.87 -6.46 -4.50
C ALA A 53 -15.73 -5.23 -4.83
N ASP A 54 -15.19 -4.04 -4.58
CA ASP A 54 -15.78 -2.79 -5.04
C ASP A 54 -15.57 -2.62 -6.55
N SER A 55 -16.42 -1.81 -7.18
CA SER A 55 -16.44 -1.59 -8.62
C SER A 55 -15.23 -0.79 -9.17
N HIS A 56 -14.29 -0.37 -8.30
CA HIS A 56 -13.07 0.32 -8.69
C HIS A 56 -11.81 -0.54 -8.59
N ARG A 57 -11.90 -1.78 -8.08
CA ARG A 57 -10.75 -2.70 -7.98
C ARG A 57 -10.11 -2.97 -9.33
N LEU A 58 -8.82 -2.66 -9.43
CA LEU A 58 -8.03 -2.87 -10.63
C LEU A 58 -7.66 -4.36 -10.83
N PRO A 59 -7.62 -4.86 -12.08
CA PRO A 59 -7.24 -6.25 -12.36
C PRO A 59 -5.84 -6.63 -11.86
N VAL A 60 -4.87 -5.69 -11.93
CA VAL A 60 -3.49 -5.92 -11.47
C VAL A 60 -3.44 -6.21 -9.96
N ILE A 61 -4.22 -5.48 -9.16
CA ILE A 61 -4.30 -5.68 -7.71
C ILE A 61 -4.84 -7.09 -7.39
N GLN A 62 -5.85 -7.56 -8.13
CA GLN A 62 -6.37 -8.92 -7.97
C GLN A 62 -5.32 -9.99 -8.33
N ARG A 63 -4.53 -9.77 -9.39
CA ARG A 63 -3.40 -10.65 -9.75
C ARG A 63 -2.36 -10.73 -8.64
N LEU A 64 -1.98 -9.59 -8.05
CA LEU A 64 -0.97 -9.52 -6.98
C LEU A 64 -1.39 -10.23 -5.68
N PHE A 65 -2.68 -10.44 -5.42
CA PHE A 65 -3.11 -11.34 -4.32
C PHE A 65 -2.75 -12.80 -4.60
N GLU A 66 -2.92 -13.25 -5.84
CA GLU A 66 -2.62 -14.62 -6.28
C GLU A 66 -1.12 -14.81 -6.59
N HIS A 67 -0.42 -13.75 -6.99
CA HIS A 67 1.00 -13.78 -7.36
C HIS A 67 1.73 -12.52 -6.85
N PRO A 68 2.04 -12.40 -5.55
CA PRO A 68 2.59 -11.16 -5.00
C PRO A 68 3.94 -10.76 -5.59
N LEU A 69 4.79 -11.75 -5.93
CA LEU A 69 6.10 -11.51 -6.55
C LEU A 69 6.03 -10.92 -7.97
N ASP A 70 4.85 -10.93 -8.62
CA ASP A 70 4.65 -10.23 -9.90
C ASP A 70 4.77 -8.71 -9.74
N ILE A 71 4.81 -8.17 -8.51
CA ILE A 71 4.99 -6.73 -8.22
C ILE A 71 6.26 -6.16 -8.89
N PHE A 72 7.36 -6.92 -8.85
CA PHE A 72 8.61 -6.57 -9.53
C PHE A 72 8.44 -6.47 -11.05
N GLY A 73 7.65 -7.39 -11.64
CA GLY A 73 7.35 -7.38 -13.07
C GLY A 73 6.48 -6.18 -13.45
N VAL A 74 5.44 -5.89 -12.67
CA VAL A 74 4.61 -4.70 -12.89
C VAL A 74 5.44 -3.42 -12.81
N ALA A 75 6.30 -3.29 -11.79
CA ALA A 75 7.09 -2.09 -11.59
C ALA A 75 8.16 -1.87 -12.69
N SER A 76 8.95 -2.91 -13.01
CA SER A 76 9.94 -2.85 -14.10
C SER A 76 9.30 -2.63 -15.48
N GLU A 77 8.13 -3.21 -15.76
CA GLU A 77 7.38 -2.97 -17.00
C GLU A 77 6.83 -1.54 -17.13
N GLU A 78 6.48 -0.88 -16.02
CA GLU A 78 6.12 0.54 -16.01
C GLU A 78 7.37 1.44 -16.14
N ALA A 79 8.47 1.11 -15.46
CA ALA A 79 9.72 1.87 -15.53
C ALA A 79 10.31 1.90 -16.95
N ALA A 80 10.50 0.73 -17.56
CA ALA A 80 10.97 0.60 -18.93
C ALA A 80 10.05 1.29 -19.95
N ARG A 81 8.74 1.41 -19.63
CA ARG A 81 7.76 2.14 -20.44
C ARG A 81 7.90 3.65 -20.32
N LEU A 82 8.15 4.19 -19.12
CA LEU A 82 8.34 5.62 -18.90
C LEU A 82 9.67 6.10 -19.49
N GLN A 83 10.80 5.45 -19.17
CA GLN A 83 12.11 5.79 -19.76
C GLN A 83 12.11 5.63 -21.29
N GLY A 84 11.47 4.57 -21.78
CA GLY A 84 11.31 4.26 -23.20
C GLY A 84 10.21 5.03 -23.92
N LEU A 85 9.54 5.98 -23.27
CA LEU A 85 8.39 6.71 -23.83
C LEU A 85 8.86 7.70 -24.91
N ARG A 86 8.26 7.63 -26.10
CA ARG A 86 8.47 8.52 -27.25
C ARG A 86 7.13 8.71 -27.98
N PRO A 87 6.93 9.72 -28.84
CA PRO A 87 5.63 9.96 -29.48
C PRO A 87 5.06 8.76 -30.26
N GLU A 88 5.92 7.92 -30.85
CA GLU A 88 5.53 6.71 -31.58
C GLU A 88 5.06 5.58 -30.65
N ARG A 89 5.51 5.59 -29.40
CA ARG A 89 5.19 4.57 -28.38
C ARG A 89 4.11 5.01 -27.39
N LEU A 90 3.74 6.29 -27.38
CA LEU A 90 2.71 6.79 -26.47
C LEU A 90 1.34 6.11 -26.68
N ASP A 91 0.98 5.77 -27.91
CA ASP A 91 -0.22 4.98 -28.22
C ASP A 91 -0.15 3.55 -27.62
N GLU A 92 1.04 2.95 -27.53
CA GLU A 92 1.28 1.64 -26.89
C GLU A 92 1.10 1.74 -25.37
N ALA A 93 1.78 2.71 -24.74
CA ALA A 93 1.66 2.99 -23.31
C ALA A 93 0.21 3.30 -22.88
N ALA A 94 -0.50 4.10 -23.68
CA ALA A 94 -1.90 4.46 -23.43
C ALA A 94 -2.85 3.26 -23.41
N ARG A 95 -2.63 2.25 -24.26
CA ARG A 95 -3.42 1.00 -24.23
C ARG A 95 -3.23 0.26 -22.91
N GLN A 96 -1.99 0.14 -22.44
CA GLN A 96 -1.66 -0.53 -21.19
C GLN A 96 -2.27 0.20 -19.98
N TRP A 97 -2.07 1.52 -19.87
CA TRP A 97 -2.68 2.31 -18.78
C TRP A 97 -4.21 2.21 -18.78
N PHE A 98 -4.87 2.22 -19.94
CA PHE A 98 -6.32 2.10 -20.03
C PHE A 98 -6.84 0.70 -19.65
N GLU A 99 -6.09 -0.36 -19.96
CA GLU A 99 -6.39 -1.73 -19.53
C GLU A 99 -6.22 -1.88 -18.01
N VAL A 100 -5.06 -1.48 -17.49
CA VAL A 100 -4.70 -1.62 -16.07
C VAL A 100 -5.61 -0.80 -15.15
N LEU A 101 -5.96 0.44 -15.53
CA LEU A 101 -6.91 1.30 -14.81
C LEU A 101 -8.39 0.98 -15.10
N ALA A 102 -8.65 -0.02 -15.96
CA ALA A 102 -9.97 -0.44 -16.42
C ALA A 102 -10.84 0.73 -16.95
N PHE A 103 -10.26 1.63 -17.75
CA PHE A 103 -10.97 2.73 -18.43
C PHE A 103 -11.71 2.31 -19.70
N GLY A 104 -11.38 1.14 -20.25
CA GLY A 104 -11.90 0.61 -21.52
C GLY A 104 -10.89 0.72 -22.66
N GLU A 105 -11.34 0.52 -23.89
CA GLU A 105 -10.46 0.51 -25.07
C GLU A 105 -9.93 1.93 -25.42
N TYR A 106 -8.61 2.13 -25.35
CA TYR A 106 -7.97 3.35 -25.88
C TYR A 106 -8.16 3.46 -27.40
N ARG A 107 -8.59 4.64 -27.88
CA ARG A 107 -8.88 4.89 -29.29
C ARG A 107 -8.11 6.11 -29.79
N PRO A 108 -6.92 5.93 -30.39
CA PRO A 108 -6.07 7.05 -30.79
C PRO A 108 -6.74 7.98 -31.81
N ARG A 109 -6.28 9.23 -31.81
CA ARG A 109 -6.66 10.28 -32.78
C ARG A 109 -5.41 10.82 -33.45
N TYR A 110 -5.55 11.11 -34.74
CA TYR A 110 -4.49 11.67 -35.58
C TYR A 110 -5.01 13.03 -36.09
N TYR A 111 -4.65 14.09 -35.37
CA TYR A 111 -5.12 15.46 -35.63
C TYR A 111 -4.23 16.24 -36.60
N GLU A 112 -3.09 15.68 -37.00
CA GLU A 112 -1.98 16.38 -37.67
C GLU A 112 -2.25 16.74 -39.14
N GLN A 113 -3.32 16.20 -39.78
CA GLN A 113 -3.54 16.31 -41.24
C GLN A 113 -4.93 16.82 -41.65
N SER A 114 -5.76 17.27 -40.70
CA SER A 114 -7.23 17.37 -40.88
C SER A 114 -7.78 18.79 -41.07
N LEU A 115 -6.98 19.84 -40.92
CA LEU A 115 -7.38 21.23 -41.16
C LEU A 115 -6.40 21.95 -42.09
N SER A 116 -6.91 22.62 -43.12
CA SER A 116 -6.12 23.58 -43.90
C SER A 116 -5.94 24.89 -43.13
N ALA A 117 -4.87 25.64 -43.43
CA ALA A 117 -4.58 26.93 -42.79
C ALA A 117 -5.78 27.89 -42.78
N ARG A 118 -6.52 28.01 -43.90
CA ARG A 118 -7.72 28.86 -43.99
C ARG A 118 -8.86 28.40 -43.07
N GLN A 119 -9.03 27.10 -42.87
CA GLN A 119 -10.05 26.56 -41.96
C GLN A 119 -9.67 26.82 -40.50
N LEU A 120 -8.38 26.63 -40.16
CA LEU A 120 -7.87 26.89 -38.81
C LEU A 120 -7.96 28.37 -38.44
N ASP A 121 -7.45 29.27 -39.29
CA ASP A 121 -7.57 30.72 -39.13
C ASP A 121 -9.04 31.17 -38.99
N SER A 122 -9.95 30.60 -39.80
CA SER A 122 -11.40 30.86 -39.70
C SER A 122 -12.04 30.34 -38.41
N LEU A 123 -11.53 29.26 -37.80
CA LEU A 123 -12.02 28.76 -36.51
C LEU A 123 -11.49 29.59 -35.34
N LEU A 124 -10.23 30.02 -35.42
CA LEU A 124 -9.59 30.90 -34.43
C LEU A 124 -10.15 32.33 -34.46
N GLY A 125 -10.74 32.76 -35.58
CA GLY A 125 -11.16 34.15 -35.80
C GLY A 125 -9.97 35.10 -36.04
N GLN A 126 -8.82 34.56 -36.44
CA GLN A 126 -7.54 35.26 -36.57
C GLN A 126 -6.94 35.06 -37.96
N ASN A 127 -6.11 36.00 -38.41
CA ASN A 127 -5.30 35.85 -39.62
C ASN A 127 -3.84 35.76 -39.20
N LEU A 128 -3.33 34.53 -39.05
CA LEU A 128 -2.03 34.30 -38.43
C LEU A 128 -0.87 34.82 -39.28
N ASP A 129 -0.97 34.75 -40.61
CA ASP A 129 0.06 35.29 -41.51
C ASP A 129 0.21 36.81 -41.38
N ARG A 130 -0.87 37.52 -41.05
CA ARG A 130 -0.85 38.97 -40.79
C ARG A 130 -0.30 39.33 -39.41
N GLN A 131 -0.59 38.51 -38.40
CA GLN A 131 -0.17 38.78 -37.01
C GLN A 131 1.30 38.39 -36.77
N LEU A 132 1.72 37.23 -37.26
CA LEU A 132 3.01 36.60 -36.93
C LEU A 132 3.99 36.57 -38.12
N GLY A 133 3.52 36.83 -39.34
CA GLY A 133 4.28 36.57 -40.57
C GLY A 133 4.25 35.09 -40.98
N PHE A 134 4.47 34.84 -42.28
CA PHE A 134 4.23 33.53 -42.90
C PHE A 134 5.00 32.36 -42.27
N VAL A 135 6.28 32.56 -41.88
CA VAL A 135 7.12 31.49 -41.34
C VAL A 135 6.64 31.08 -39.94
N ALA A 136 6.48 32.04 -39.03
CA ALA A 136 5.98 31.80 -37.68
C ALA A 136 4.55 31.23 -37.71
N ALA A 137 3.66 31.82 -38.53
CA ALA A 137 2.30 31.34 -38.71
C ALA A 137 2.24 29.90 -39.25
N THR A 138 3.18 29.49 -40.10
CA THR A 138 3.27 28.11 -40.59
C THR A 138 3.66 27.13 -39.48
N SER A 139 4.60 27.50 -38.60
CA SER A 139 5.03 26.68 -37.46
C SER A 139 3.93 26.60 -36.39
N VAL A 140 3.38 27.73 -35.95
CA VAL A 140 2.35 27.83 -34.91
C VAL A 140 1.08 27.03 -35.27
N ARG A 141 0.69 27.01 -36.55
CA ARG A 141 -0.46 26.21 -37.02
C ARG A 141 -0.29 24.70 -36.80
N GLN A 142 0.93 24.18 -36.69
CA GLN A 142 1.17 22.76 -36.38
C GLN A 142 0.77 22.38 -34.95
N TYR A 143 0.74 23.35 -34.03
CA TYR A 143 0.29 23.17 -32.64
C TYR A 143 -1.21 23.49 -32.49
N LEU A 144 -1.65 24.62 -33.06
CA LEU A 144 -3.04 25.07 -32.95
C LEU A 144 -4.03 24.16 -33.72
N GLY A 145 -3.59 23.51 -34.81
CA GLY A 145 -4.40 22.56 -35.57
C GLY A 145 -4.86 21.36 -34.74
N PRO A 146 -3.94 20.61 -34.10
CA PRO A 146 -4.27 19.58 -33.12
C PRO A 146 -5.09 20.11 -31.93
N LEU A 147 -4.68 21.22 -31.32
CA LEU A 147 -5.33 21.80 -30.14
C LEU A 147 -6.81 22.09 -30.39
N VAL A 148 -7.16 22.82 -31.46
CA VAL A 148 -8.54 23.20 -31.78
C VAL A 148 -9.45 21.99 -32.01
N GLN A 149 -8.91 20.90 -32.55
CA GLN A 149 -9.67 19.67 -32.79
C GLN A 149 -9.88 18.87 -31.51
N ALA A 150 -8.81 18.64 -30.75
CA ALA A 150 -8.87 17.97 -29.47
C ALA A 150 -9.79 18.71 -28.49
N TRP A 151 -9.67 20.05 -28.38
CA TRP A 151 -10.53 20.90 -27.56
C TRP A 151 -12.01 20.62 -27.81
N ARG A 152 -12.42 20.54 -29.09
CA ARG A 152 -13.82 20.29 -29.47
C ARG A 152 -14.27 18.86 -29.17
N GLU A 153 -13.40 17.86 -29.30
CA GLU A 153 -13.72 16.47 -28.97
C GLU A 153 -13.79 16.25 -27.44
N ILE A 154 -12.83 16.80 -26.70
CA ILE A 154 -12.76 16.80 -25.23
C ILE A 154 -14.00 17.50 -24.66
N GLU A 155 -14.33 18.71 -25.12
CA GLU A 155 -15.51 19.44 -24.66
C GLU A 155 -16.82 18.70 -25.02
N ALA A 156 -16.88 18.02 -26.16
CA ALA A 156 -18.02 17.15 -26.48
C ALA A 156 -18.09 15.86 -25.63
N ALA A 157 -16.97 15.36 -25.11
CA ALA A 157 -16.92 14.19 -24.23
C ALA A 157 -17.26 14.52 -22.76
N ARG A 158 -17.03 15.78 -22.33
CA ARG A 158 -17.35 16.27 -20.97
C ARG A 158 -18.83 16.56 -20.75
N ARG A 159 -19.58 16.82 -21.83
CA ARG A 159 -21.03 17.08 -21.77
C ARG A 159 -21.78 15.89 -21.18
N GLY A 160 -22.45 16.12 -20.05
CA GLY A 160 -23.21 15.10 -19.35
C GLY A 160 -22.43 14.33 -18.28
N LEU A 161 -21.18 14.72 -17.97
CA LEU A 161 -20.52 14.27 -16.74
C LEU A 161 -21.40 14.60 -15.52
N PRO A 162 -21.63 13.66 -14.57
CA PRO A 162 -22.40 13.93 -13.37
C PRO A 162 -21.78 15.07 -12.55
N ALA A 163 -22.58 16.08 -12.20
CA ALA A 163 -22.10 17.28 -11.49
C ALA A 163 -21.38 16.94 -10.17
N VAL A 164 -21.84 15.91 -9.45
CA VAL A 164 -21.22 15.41 -8.21
C VAL A 164 -19.74 15.03 -8.37
N LEU A 165 -19.30 14.63 -9.57
CA LEU A 165 -17.89 14.35 -9.84
C LEU A 165 -17.06 15.63 -9.84
N VAL A 166 -17.53 16.65 -10.55
CA VAL A 166 -16.86 17.96 -10.61
C VAL A 166 -16.91 18.66 -9.24
N GLU A 167 -18.02 18.54 -8.51
CA GLU A 167 -18.22 19.13 -7.19
C GLU A 167 -17.28 18.59 -6.11
N LEU A 168 -16.94 17.29 -6.16
CA LEU A 168 -16.27 16.58 -5.05
C LEU A 168 -14.87 16.04 -5.38
N ALA A 169 -14.39 16.10 -6.63
CA ALA A 169 -13.12 15.47 -7.04
C ALA A 169 -11.91 15.84 -6.18
N ASP A 170 -11.75 17.13 -5.85
CA ASP A 170 -10.71 17.65 -4.95
C ASP A 170 -10.96 17.31 -3.47
N SER A 171 -12.23 17.28 -3.07
CA SER A 171 -12.70 17.28 -1.68
C SER A 171 -12.59 15.90 -1.03
N LEU A 172 -12.35 14.87 -1.84
CA LEU A 172 -12.00 13.51 -1.39
C LEU A 172 -10.49 13.33 -1.17
N LEU A 173 -9.68 14.30 -1.60
CA LEU A 173 -8.22 14.29 -1.54
C LEU A 173 -7.69 15.30 -0.53
N LEU A 174 -8.17 16.55 -0.57
CA LEU A 174 -7.78 17.62 0.33
C LEU A 174 -7.82 17.18 1.82
N LEU A 175 -6.67 17.30 2.47
CA LEU A 175 -6.54 17.11 3.91
C LEU A 175 -7.09 18.34 4.64
N SER A 176 -7.74 18.11 5.79
CA SER A 176 -8.36 19.16 6.60
C SER A 176 -7.96 19.03 8.07
N GLU A 177 -7.69 20.15 8.74
CA GLU A 177 -7.57 20.18 10.19
C GLU A 177 -8.92 19.87 10.88
N GLU A 178 -8.89 19.15 11.99
CA GLU A 178 -10.07 18.98 12.83
C GLU A 178 -10.42 20.30 13.53
N ASP A 179 -11.66 20.77 13.40
CA ASP A 179 -12.17 21.96 14.08
C ASP A 179 -12.19 21.74 15.61
N PRO A 180 -11.30 22.38 16.40
CA PRO A 180 -11.13 22.07 17.82
C PRO A 180 -12.32 22.52 18.68
N ARG A 181 -13.30 23.20 18.08
CA ARG A 181 -14.56 23.63 18.72
C ARG A 181 -15.72 22.71 18.40
N ALA A 182 -15.60 21.82 17.42
CA ALA A 182 -16.65 20.88 17.06
C ALA A 182 -16.82 19.83 18.16
N SER A 183 -18.07 19.58 18.55
CA SER A 183 -18.39 18.46 19.44
C SER A 183 -18.16 17.12 18.74
N LEU A 184 -17.93 16.06 19.53
CA LEU A 184 -17.82 14.69 19.03
C LEU A 184 -19.02 14.27 18.16
N PHE A 185 -20.22 14.77 18.47
CA PHE A 185 -21.43 14.51 17.70
C PHE A 185 -21.40 15.21 16.33
N GLU A 186 -20.95 16.47 16.28
CA GLU A 186 -20.79 17.20 15.01
C GLU A 186 -19.71 16.55 14.14
N LEU A 187 -18.58 16.14 14.72
CA LEU A 187 -17.55 15.38 14.00
C LEU A 187 -18.11 14.08 13.43
N LYS A 188 -18.90 13.31 14.21
CA LYS A 188 -19.52 12.07 13.71
C LYS A 188 -20.55 12.32 12.61
N GLN A 189 -21.32 13.39 12.67
CA GLN A 189 -22.25 13.77 11.60
C GLN A 189 -21.50 14.22 10.33
N ARG A 190 -20.40 14.98 10.47
CA ARG A 190 -19.51 15.34 9.35
C ARG A 190 -18.91 14.09 8.69
N GLU A 191 -18.44 13.11 9.47
CA GLU A 191 -17.94 11.81 8.97
C GLU A 191 -19.02 11.04 8.19
N MET A 192 -20.22 10.90 8.75
CA MET A 192 -21.34 10.20 8.10
C MET A 192 -21.78 10.90 6.79
N TRP A 193 -21.83 12.23 6.79
CA TRP A 193 -22.13 13.02 5.61
C TRP A 193 -21.05 12.89 4.52
N GLY A 194 -19.77 13.00 4.90
CA GLY A 194 -18.63 12.81 3.99
C GLY A 194 -18.61 11.43 3.36
N MET A 195 -18.82 10.37 4.15
CA MET A 195 -18.93 8.99 3.68
C MET A 195 -20.10 8.77 2.71
N GLN A 196 -21.21 9.50 2.88
CA GLN A 196 -22.34 9.47 1.96
C GLN A 196 -22.03 10.22 0.65
N ARG A 197 -21.41 11.40 0.71
CA ARG A 197 -20.98 12.16 -0.49
C ARG A 197 -19.91 11.42 -1.29
N ALA A 198 -18.96 10.77 -0.62
CA ALA A 198 -17.98 9.89 -1.26
C ALA A 198 -18.65 8.72 -1.98
N ARG A 199 -19.67 8.09 -1.38
CA ARG A 199 -20.45 7.02 -2.01
C ARG A 199 -21.18 7.51 -3.26
N GLU A 200 -21.78 8.70 -3.23
CA GLU A 200 -22.42 9.33 -4.39
C GLU A 200 -21.41 9.58 -5.52
N PHE A 201 -20.22 10.10 -5.20
CA PHE A 201 -19.13 10.30 -6.16
C PHE A 201 -18.69 8.98 -6.82
N PHE A 202 -18.34 7.96 -6.03
CA PHE A 202 -17.83 6.69 -6.57
C PHE A 202 -18.88 5.97 -7.43
N GLN A 203 -20.16 5.98 -7.03
CA GLN A 203 -21.24 5.44 -7.86
C GLN A 203 -21.42 6.22 -9.18
N ALA A 204 -21.33 7.56 -9.14
CA ALA A 204 -21.39 8.37 -10.36
C ALA A 204 -20.21 8.10 -11.31
N ALA A 205 -19.00 7.86 -10.78
CA ALA A 205 -17.79 7.59 -11.56
C ALA A 205 -17.86 6.29 -12.38
N LEU A 206 -18.72 5.34 -12.01
CA LEU A 206 -18.99 4.11 -12.78
C LEU A 206 -19.79 4.35 -14.06
N SER A 207 -20.48 5.49 -14.17
CA SER A 207 -21.27 5.85 -15.36
C SER A 207 -20.46 6.57 -16.44
N VAL A 208 -19.23 6.98 -16.13
CA VAL A 208 -18.39 7.78 -17.03
C VAL A 208 -17.73 6.90 -18.09
N PRO A 209 -17.84 7.24 -19.39
CA PRO A 209 -17.14 6.54 -20.45
C PRO A 209 -15.67 6.99 -20.50
N TRP A 210 -14.87 6.60 -19.51
CA TRP A 210 -13.48 7.06 -19.31
C TRP A 210 -12.62 7.00 -20.57
N ALA A 211 -12.64 5.89 -21.30
CA ALA A 211 -11.91 5.78 -22.56
C ALA A 211 -12.28 6.86 -23.61
N ARG A 212 -13.56 7.27 -23.68
CA ARG A 212 -14.01 8.35 -24.58
C ARG A 212 -13.54 9.73 -24.12
N LEU A 213 -13.46 9.94 -22.80
CA LEU A 213 -12.99 11.20 -22.22
C LEU A 213 -11.48 11.36 -22.40
N LEU A 214 -10.71 10.33 -22.05
CA LEU A 214 -9.24 10.41 -21.96
C LEU A 214 -8.51 10.17 -23.30
N SER A 215 -9.07 9.39 -24.23
CA SER A 215 -8.41 9.13 -25.53
C SER A 215 -8.01 10.39 -26.32
N PRO A 216 -8.87 11.41 -26.50
CA PRO A 216 -8.49 12.63 -27.22
C PRO A 216 -7.43 13.46 -26.48
N MET A 217 -7.36 13.38 -25.14
CA MET A 217 -6.36 14.07 -24.33
C MET A 217 -4.96 13.50 -24.58
N VAL A 218 -4.79 12.18 -24.45
CA VAL A 218 -3.51 11.50 -24.74
C VAL A 218 -3.11 11.67 -26.21
N SER A 219 -4.09 11.65 -27.12
CA SER A 219 -3.84 11.88 -28.55
C SER A 219 -3.37 13.31 -28.85
N LEU A 220 -3.82 14.31 -28.08
CA LEU A 220 -3.33 15.68 -28.18
C LEU A 220 -1.88 15.78 -27.68
N TRP A 221 -1.55 15.14 -26.55
CA TRP A 221 -0.18 15.09 -26.04
C TRP A 221 0.77 14.52 -27.09
N ARG A 222 0.43 13.37 -27.69
CA ARG A 222 1.19 12.76 -28.80
C ARG A 222 1.43 13.73 -29.95
N ALA A 223 0.38 14.43 -30.39
CA ALA A 223 0.46 15.33 -31.53
C ALA A 223 1.32 16.58 -31.24
N LEU A 224 1.25 17.12 -30.00
CA LEU A 224 2.02 18.28 -29.56
C LEU A 224 3.50 17.94 -29.31
N TRP A 225 3.80 16.87 -28.59
CA TRP A 225 5.18 16.39 -28.39
C TRP A 225 5.87 16.12 -29.74
N ALA A 226 5.21 15.39 -30.64
CA ALA A 226 5.74 15.18 -31.98
C ALA A 226 5.87 16.49 -32.80
N ALA A 227 5.10 17.54 -32.48
CA ALA A 227 5.27 18.86 -33.09
C ALA A 227 6.48 19.61 -32.50
N VAL A 228 6.75 19.50 -31.20
CA VAL A 228 7.98 20.02 -30.57
C VAL A 228 9.22 19.41 -31.21
N GLU A 229 9.32 18.08 -31.28
CA GLU A 229 10.47 17.39 -31.88
C GLU A 229 10.71 17.79 -33.35
N ARG A 230 9.63 17.91 -34.15
CA ARG A 230 9.73 18.35 -35.56
C ARG A 230 10.13 19.81 -35.71
N ASN A 231 9.65 20.69 -34.82
CA ASN A 231 9.81 22.14 -34.96
C ASN A 231 10.94 22.73 -34.12
N SER A 232 11.63 21.98 -33.26
CA SER A 232 12.79 22.47 -32.50
C SER A 232 13.83 23.19 -33.39
N PRO A 233 14.35 22.59 -34.49
CA PRO A 233 15.33 23.30 -35.34
C PRO A 233 14.74 24.47 -36.17
N PRO A 234 13.43 24.52 -36.46
CA PRO A 234 12.74 25.75 -36.87
C PRO A 234 12.52 26.81 -35.77
N LEU A 235 12.27 26.44 -34.51
CA LEU A 235 11.98 27.34 -33.39
C LEU A 235 13.22 28.15 -33.00
N GLU A 236 14.39 27.53 -32.96
CA GLU A 236 15.69 28.23 -32.86
C GLU A 236 15.83 29.36 -33.90
N ARG A 237 15.32 29.13 -35.12
CA ARG A 237 15.34 30.11 -36.23
C ARG A 237 14.18 31.10 -36.20
N LEU A 238 13.19 30.89 -35.34
CA LEU A 238 12.10 31.82 -35.11
C LEU A 238 12.46 32.88 -34.06
N ARG A 239 13.36 32.59 -33.11
CA ARG A 239 13.88 33.54 -32.09
C ARG A 239 14.12 34.94 -32.66
N ASP A 240 14.92 35.07 -33.73
CA ASP A 240 15.26 36.37 -34.33
C ASP A 240 14.10 37.12 -35.05
N SER A 241 12.92 36.50 -35.19
CA SER A 241 11.87 36.94 -36.13
C SER A 241 10.47 37.10 -35.52
N VAL A 242 10.21 36.49 -34.36
CA VAL A 242 8.92 36.54 -33.67
C VAL A 242 8.94 37.66 -32.62
N ARG A 243 7.77 38.24 -32.38
CA ARG A 243 7.53 39.18 -31.28
C ARG A 243 6.35 38.69 -30.47
N THR A 244 6.42 38.89 -29.16
CA THR A 244 5.37 38.60 -28.18
C THR A 244 4.02 39.08 -28.68
N THR A 245 3.12 38.14 -28.95
CA THR A 245 1.81 38.38 -29.57
C THR A 245 0.74 37.60 -28.84
N ILE A 246 -0.24 38.32 -28.28
CA ILE A 246 -1.41 37.72 -27.63
C ILE A 246 -2.61 37.81 -28.59
N LEU A 247 -3.30 36.67 -28.76
CA LEU A 247 -4.46 36.51 -29.64
C LEU A 247 -5.68 36.07 -28.84
N GLU A 248 -6.74 36.86 -28.90
CA GLU A 248 -8.07 36.50 -28.39
C GLU A 248 -8.76 35.55 -29.40
N THR A 249 -9.25 34.39 -28.94
CA THR A 249 -9.93 33.42 -29.80
C THR A 249 -11.16 32.80 -29.13
N PRO A 250 -12.09 32.18 -29.88
CA PRO A 250 -13.21 31.42 -29.31
C PRO A 250 -12.82 30.25 -28.40
N PHE A 251 -11.54 29.85 -28.39
CA PHE A 251 -11.01 28.76 -27.58
C PHE A 251 -10.30 29.27 -26.31
N GLY A 252 -10.17 30.59 -26.15
CA GLY A 252 -9.43 31.28 -25.09
C GLY A 252 -8.25 32.10 -25.62
N ARG A 253 -7.45 32.66 -24.71
CA ARG A 253 -6.26 33.45 -25.06
C ARG A 253 -5.12 32.55 -25.49
N LEU A 254 -4.46 32.92 -26.58
CA LEU A 254 -3.23 32.29 -27.06
C LEU A 254 -2.10 33.31 -26.98
N ALA A 255 -0.92 32.92 -26.51
CA ALA A 255 0.30 33.74 -26.57
C ALA A 255 1.37 33.04 -27.42
N ILE A 256 2.10 33.82 -28.21
CA ILE A 256 3.29 33.40 -28.94
C ILE A 256 4.42 34.35 -28.53
N GLY A 257 5.47 33.82 -27.91
CA GLY A 257 6.53 34.58 -27.27
C GLY A 257 7.60 35.17 -28.19
N GLY A 258 8.36 36.10 -27.62
CA GLY A 258 9.57 36.66 -28.23
C GLY A 258 10.83 35.88 -27.83
N PRO A 259 12.03 36.40 -28.17
CA PRO A 259 13.31 35.84 -27.71
C PRO A 259 13.85 36.59 -26.47
N GLY A 260 13.00 37.03 -25.53
CA GLY A 260 13.46 37.79 -24.39
C GLY A 260 12.40 38.16 -23.36
N ASP A 261 12.87 38.35 -22.13
CA ASP A 261 12.17 38.38 -20.84
C ASP A 261 10.76 38.99 -20.87
N ASP A 262 9.77 38.12 -21.06
CA ASP A 262 8.34 38.40 -21.12
C ASP A 262 7.64 38.13 -19.78
N THR A 263 6.38 38.55 -19.66
CA THR A 263 5.57 38.26 -18.46
C THR A 263 4.11 38.02 -18.82
N TYR A 264 3.70 36.76 -18.70
CA TYR A 264 2.37 36.26 -19.06
C TYR A 264 1.44 36.30 -17.86
N VAL A 265 0.48 37.24 -17.85
CA VAL A 265 -0.46 37.40 -16.74
C VAL A 265 -1.86 36.90 -17.09
N GLY A 266 -2.37 35.99 -16.26
CA GLY A 266 -3.75 35.50 -16.29
C GLY A 266 -3.91 34.17 -17.02
N ASP A 267 -5.14 33.90 -17.41
CA ASP A 267 -5.57 32.62 -17.99
C ASP A 267 -5.24 32.52 -19.50
N PHE A 268 -4.57 31.44 -19.91
CA PHE A 268 -4.22 31.16 -21.30
C PHE A 268 -4.55 29.70 -21.64
N THR A 269 -5.03 29.48 -22.87
CA THR A 269 -5.30 28.14 -23.42
C THR A 269 -4.07 27.55 -24.11
N PHE A 270 -3.22 28.42 -24.65
CA PHE A 270 -1.98 28.05 -25.32
C PHE A 270 -0.95 29.15 -25.10
N ILE A 271 0.25 28.77 -24.68
CA ILE A 271 1.45 29.59 -24.80
C ILE A 271 2.49 28.75 -25.54
N LEU A 272 3.15 29.37 -26.52
CA LEU A 272 4.39 28.86 -27.12
C LEU A 272 5.38 30.01 -27.07
N ASP A 273 6.30 29.94 -26.12
CA ASP A 273 7.46 30.81 -26.13
C ASP A 273 8.57 30.25 -27.03
N VAL A 274 9.53 31.09 -27.39
CA VAL A 274 10.77 30.69 -28.03
C VAL A 274 11.98 30.98 -27.15
N GLY A 275 11.81 31.63 -26.00
CA GLY A 275 12.75 31.69 -24.89
C GLY A 275 13.19 33.11 -24.50
N GLY A 276 13.72 33.24 -23.30
CA GLY A 276 13.89 34.48 -22.53
C GLY A 276 13.77 34.11 -21.06
N ASN A 277 14.14 34.95 -20.10
CA ASN A 277 13.98 34.58 -18.68
C ASN A 277 12.59 35.05 -18.20
N ASP A 278 11.60 34.20 -18.40
CA ASP A 278 10.18 34.55 -18.49
C ASP A 278 9.40 34.30 -17.19
N ARG A 279 8.21 34.93 -17.11
CA ARG A 279 7.37 34.90 -15.90
C ARG A 279 5.93 34.54 -16.22
N TYR A 280 5.53 33.32 -15.90
CA TYR A 280 4.19 32.79 -16.15
C TYR A 280 3.31 32.92 -14.91
N ILE A 281 2.53 34.01 -14.81
CA ILE A 281 1.67 34.32 -13.66
C ILE A 281 0.23 33.87 -13.95
N LEU A 282 -0.04 32.60 -13.64
CA LEU A 282 -1.31 31.92 -13.85
C LEU A 282 -2.26 32.14 -12.64
N PRO A 283 -3.57 32.30 -12.86
CA PRO A 283 -4.53 32.49 -11.77
C PRO A 283 -4.78 31.20 -10.99
N ALA A 284 -5.07 31.34 -9.70
CA ALA A 284 -5.77 30.29 -8.95
C ALA A 284 -7.18 30.12 -9.51
N LEU A 285 -7.62 28.89 -9.76
CA LEU A 285 -8.95 28.62 -10.28
C LEU A 285 -9.83 27.90 -9.25
N THR A 286 -11.12 28.20 -9.25
CA THR A 286 -12.12 27.30 -8.63
C THR A 286 -12.35 26.05 -9.48
N LYS A 287 -12.90 24.98 -8.91
CA LYS A 287 -13.37 23.79 -9.65
C LYS A 287 -14.20 24.11 -10.88
N ALA A 288 -15.15 25.06 -10.77
CA ALA A 288 -16.03 25.44 -11.87
C ALA A 288 -15.24 26.14 -12.99
N GLU A 289 -14.23 26.93 -12.64
CA GLU A 289 -13.33 27.58 -13.57
C GLU A 289 -12.35 26.60 -14.22
N ALA A 290 -11.75 25.69 -13.46
CA ALA A 290 -10.94 24.60 -14.01
C ALA A 290 -11.78 23.73 -14.97
N PHE A 291 -13.02 23.41 -14.59
CA PHE A 291 -13.95 22.70 -15.48
C PHE A 291 -14.37 23.52 -16.71
N ALA A 292 -14.35 24.86 -16.68
CA ALA A 292 -14.58 25.66 -17.89
C ALA A 292 -13.41 25.58 -18.90
N ARG A 293 -12.26 25.00 -18.53
CA ARG A 293 -11.01 24.97 -19.32
C ARG A 293 -10.61 23.54 -19.71
N PRO A 294 -11.13 23.00 -20.82
CA PRO A 294 -10.86 21.60 -21.22
C PRO A 294 -9.42 21.32 -21.64
N VAL A 295 -8.68 22.33 -22.09
CA VAL A 295 -7.30 22.23 -22.62
C VAL A 295 -6.51 23.47 -22.19
N ARG A 296 -5.30 23.27 -21.66
CA ARG A 296 -4.32 24.34 -21.40
C ARG A 296 -2.91 23.86 -21.71
N ILE A 297 -2.22 24.51 -22.64
CA ILE A 297 -0.89 24.12 -23.09
C ILE A 297 0.09 25.27 -22.82
N LEU A 298 1.26 24.95 -22.30
CA LEU A 298 2.42 25.84 -22.21
C LEU A 298 3.60 25.06 -22.78
N ILE A 299 4.29 25.65 -23.75
CA ILE A 299 5.56 25.15 -24.28
C ILE A 299 6.56 26.30 -24.21
N ASP A 300 7.60 26.15 -23.42
CA ASP A 300 8.81 26.97 -23.50
C ASP A 300 9.87 26.26 -24.37
N VAL A 301 10.93 26.97 -24.75
CA VAL A 301 12.06 26.47 -25.56
C VAL A 301 13.41 26.76 -24.91
N GLY A 302 13.50 27.72 -23.99
CA GLY A 302 14.52 27.77 -22.95
C GLY A 302 14.90 29.17 -22.47
N GLY A 303 15.13 29.27 -21.17
CA GLY A 303 15.45 30.45 -20.35
C GLY A 303 15.63 30.04 -18.88
N ASP A 304 15.94 30.95 -17.96
CA ASP A 304 15.78 30.65 -16.52
C ASP A 304 14.45 31.23 -16.02
N ASP A 305 13.42 30.39 -15.95
CA ASP A 305 12.00 30.76 -15.94
C ASP A 305 11.31 30.63 -14.59
N VAL A 306 10.22 31.37 -14.42
CA VAL A 306 9.45 31.41 -13.18
C VAL A 306 7.95 31.22 -13.42
N TYR A 307 7.49 30.00 -13.18
CA TYR A 307 6.10 29.58 -13.27
C TYR A 307 5.38 29.78 -11.92
N ILE A 308 4.40 30.68 -11.86
CA ILE A 308 3.64 31.00 -10.64
C ILE A 308 2.16 30.75 -10.89
N GLY A 309 1.58 29.79 -10.16
CA GLY A 309 0.16 29.46 -10.22
C GLY A 309 -0.46 29.19 -8.85
N GLY A 310 -1.79 29.23 -8.79
CA GLY A 310 -2.55 28.76 -7.63
C GLY A 310 -3.08 27.34 -7.82
N ASP A 311 -4.23 27.05 -7.23
CA ASP A 311 -4.90 25.76 -7.40
C ASP A 311 -5.36 25.54 -8.85
N PHE A 312 -5.23 24.30 -9.32
CA PHE A 312 -5.54 23.85 -10.67
C PHE A 312 -4.84 24.68 -11.77
N SER A 313 -3.56 25.02 -11.63
CA SER A 313 -2.83 25.93 -12.52
C SER A 313 -1.97 25.20 -13.58
N SER A 314 -0.64 25.26 -13.48
CA SER A 314 0.30 24.64 -14.43
C SER A 314 0.16 23.11 -14.44
N GLY A 315 0.14 22.50 -15.64
CA GLY A 315 0.02 21.03 -15.81
C GLY A 315 -1.23 20.36 -15.21
N ALA A 316 -2.24 21.11 -14.78
CA ALA A 316 -3.42 20.62 -14.07
C ALA A 316 -4.53 20.05 -14.98
N GLY A 317 -4.61 18.72 -15.10
CA GLY A 317 -5.58 17.97 -15.90
C GLY A 317 -6.92 17.69 -15.19
N PHE A 318 -7.79 18.71 -15.07
CA PHE A 318 -9.08 18.62 -14.36
C PHE A 318 -10.29 18.33 -15.29
N PHE A 319 -10.71 17.06 -15.37
CA PHE A 319 -11.66 16.52 -16.37
C PHE A 319 -11.35 16.98 -17.80
N GLY A 320 -10.08 17.20 -18.08
CA GLY A 320 -9.52 17.94 -19.20
C GLY A 320 -8.04 17.58 -19.30
N CYS A 321 -7.31 18.29 -20.16
CA CYS A 321 -5.87 18.10 -20.26
C CYS A 321 -5.09 19.39 -20.07
N ALA A 322 -3.93 19.28 -19.43
CA ALA A 322 -2.98 20.36 -19.36
C ALA A 322 -1.54 19.83 -19.46
N PHE A 323 -0.78 20.39 -20.39
CA PHE A 323 0.61 20.01 -20.63
C PHE A 323 1.48 21.26 -20.50
N LEU A 324 2.48 21.19 -19.62
CA LEU A 324 3.61 22.11 -19.58
C LEU A 324 4.81 21.35 -20.14
N MET A 325 5.51 21.94 -21.09
CA MET A 325 6.78 21.42 -21.61
C MET A 325 7.81 22.54 -21.57
N ASP A 326 8.80 22.42 -20.68
CA ASP A 326 10.07 23.15 -20.78
C ASP A 326 11.12 22.25 -21.43
N LEU A 327 12.11 22.87 -22.05
CA LEU A 327 13.15 22.22 -22.82
C LEU A 327 14.57 22.53 -22.32
N GLN A 328 14.83 23.67 -21.67
CA GLN A 328 16.18 24.10 -21.24
C GLN A 328 16.09 25.25 -20.21
N GLY A 329 16.49 25.05 -18.96
CA GLY A 329 16.50 26.17 -18.01
C GLY A 329 17.21 25.97 -16.69
N ASN A 330 16.77 26.74 -15.68
CA ASN A 330 17.02 26.54 -14.25
C ASN A 330 15.81 27.13 -13.51
N ASP A 331 14.74 26.37 -13.42
CA ASP A 331 13.38 26.86 -13.45
C ASP A 331 12.66 26.73 -12.11
N VAL A 332 11.75 27.67 -11.84
CA VAL A 332 11.01 27.71 -10.58
C VAL A 332 9.52 27.49 -10.83
N TYR A 333 9.11 26.23 -10.67
CA TYR A 333 7.73 25.80 -10.72
C TYR A 333 7.04 25.97 -9.37
N ARG A 334 6.28 27.06 -9.19
CA ARG A 334 5.50 27.31 -7.97
C ARG A 334 4.00 27.24 -8.23
N SER A 335 3.33 26.24 -7.67
CA SER A 335 1.89 26.04 -7.85
C SER A 335 1.13 25.79 -6.53
N GLY A 336 -0.21 25.87 -6.57
CA GLY A 336 -1.07 25.49 -5.46
C GLY A 336 -1.33 23.98 -5.44
N ASN A 337 -2.56 23.60 -5.13
CA ASN A 337 -3.00 22.20 -5.20
C ASN A 337 -3.32 21.78 -6.65
N PHE A 338 -3.36 20.47 -6.92
CA PHE A 338 -3.89 19.89 -8.17
C PHE A 338 -3.19 20.40 -9.45
N SER A 339 -1.87 20.53 -9.42
CA SER A 339 -1.03 21.19 -10.45
C SER A 339 0.29 20.41 -10.69
N GLN A 340 1.26 20.94 -11.45
CA GLN A 340 2.54 20.26 -11.77
C GLN A 340 2.36 18.82 -12.30
N GLY A 341 1.69 18.71 -13.45
CA GLY A 341 1.44 17.44 -14.11
C GLY A 341 0.34 16.58 -13.48
N ALA A 342 -0.35 17.07 -12.44
CA ALA A 342 -1.38 16.30 -11.77
C ALA A 342 -2.71 16.20 -12.54
N ALA A 343 -3.43 15.09 -12.33
CA ALA A 343 -4.70 14.77 -12.98
C ALA A 343 -5.82 14.45 -12.00
N LEU A 344 -7.02 14.95 -12.30
CA LEU A 344 -8.29 14.56 -11.68
C LEU A 344 -9.34 14.34 -12.78
N GLY A 345 -9.61 13.09 -13.13
CA GLY A 345 -10.54 12.74 -14.22
C GLY A 345 -10.04 13.09 -15.62
N GLY A 346 -8.73 13.36 -15.78
CA GLY A 346 -8.13 13.95 -16.98
C GLY A 346 -6.70 13.47 -17.24
N VAL A 347 -5.93 14.27 -17.98
CA VAL A 347 -4.49 14.01 -18.24
C VAL A 347 -3.66 15.25 -17.91
N GLY A 348 -2.77 15.15 -16.94
CA GLY A 348 -1.80 16.18 -16.59
C GLY A 348 -0.41 15.73 -17.01
N VAL A 349 0.37 16.63 -17.60
CA VAL A 349 1.80 16.43 -17.87
C VAL A 349 2.55 17.70 -17.50
N LEU A 350 3.61 17.55 -16.70
CA LEU A 350 4.73 18.47 -16.68
C LEU A 350 5.92 17.70 -17.28
N TRP A 351 6.65 18.35 -18.16
CA TRP A 351 7.86 17.82 -18.76
C TRP A 351 8.90 18.92 -18.70
N ASP A 352 9.96 18.71 -17.92
CA ASP A 352 11.24 19.39 -18.09
C ASP A 352 12.18 18.48 -18.89
N SER A 353 13.22 19.05 -19.50
CA SER A 353 14.18 18.32 -20.31
C SER A 353 15.64 18.54 -19.90
N ALA A 354 15.96 19.55 -19.09
CA ALA A 354 17.28 19.79 -18.49
C ALA A 354 17.28 21.11 -17.71
N GLY A 355 17.64 21.05 -16.42
CA GLY A 355 17.78 22.25 -15.60
C GLY A 355 18.45 22.01 -14.25
N THR A 356 18.21 22.91 -13.31
CA THR A 356 18.51 22.72 -11.88
C THR A 356 17.40 23.46 -11.13
N ASP A 357 16.35 22.72 -10.84
CA ASP A 357 14.98 23.21 -10.85
C ASP A 357 14.29 23.09 -9.49
N GLN A 358 13.19 23.82 -9.32
CA GLN A 358 12.46 23.89 -8.05
C GLN A 358 10.96 23.67 -8.27
N TYR A 359 10.52 22.45 -7.96
CA TYR A 359 9.12 22.04 -7.99
C TYR A 359 8.48 22.25 -6.62
N LEU A 360 7.84 23.41 -6.44
CA LEU A 360 7.19 23.83 -5.20
C LEU A 360 5.66 23.75 -5.34
N GLY A 361 5.00 22.85 -4.62
CA GLY A 361 3.55 22.66 -4.74
C GLY A 361 2.83 22.26 -3.45
N GLY A 362 1.49 22.25 -3.50
CA GLY A 362 0.61 21.94 -2.37
C GLY A 362 0.31 20.44 -2.24
N ILE A 363 -0.99 20.12 -2.28
CA ILE A 363 -1.53 18.76 -2.27
C ILE A 363 -1.84 18.32 -3.71
N HIS A 364 -1.58 17.05 -4.03
CA HIS A 364 -1.90 16.44 -5.32
C HIS A 364 -1.20 17.15 -6.48
N VAL A 365 0.12 17.27 -6.38
CA VAL A 365 1.03 17.85 -7.36
C VAL A 365 2.09 16.85 -7.83
N GLN A 366 2.97 17.24 -8.76
CA GLN A 366 4.17 16.48 -9.16
C GLN A 366 3.79 15.06 -9.64
N GLY A 367 3.02 14.99 -10.72
CA GLY A 367 2.58 13.74 -11.32
C GLY A 367 1.49 12.97 -10.56
N ALA A 368 0.78 13.58 -9.61
CA ALA A 368 -0.30 12.92 -8.87
C ALA A 368 -1.58 12.65 -9.70
N ALA A 369 -2.29 11.55 -9.49
CA ALA A 369 -3.46 11.20 -10.30
C ALA A 369 -4.65 10.59 -9.53
N ALA A 370 -5.87 10.95 -9.95
CA ALA A 370 -7.12 10.27 -9.63
C ALA A 370 -8.00 10.17 -10.88
N PHE A 371 -8.56 8.98 -11.17
CA PHE A 371 -9.40 8.73 -12.37
C PHE A 371 -8.79 9.24 -13.68
N GLY A 372 -7.46 9.23 -13.79
CA GLY A 372 -6.72 9.87 -14.88
C GLY A 372 -5.25 9.49 -14.88
N ILE A 373 -4.47 10.18 -15.70
CA ILE A 373 -3.03 9.98 -15.88
C ILE A 373 -2.34 11.29 -15.52
N GLY A 374 -1.54 11.29 -14.46
CA GLY A 374 -0.73 12.44 -14.04
C GLY A 374 0.75 12.07 -14.16
N LEU A 375 1.54 12.94 -14.79
CA LEU A 375 2.94 12.66 -15.10
C LEU A 375 3.79 13.92 -14.84
N LEU A 376 4.91 13.73 -14.15
CA LEU A 376 6.05 14.65 -14.18
C LEU A 376 7.23 13.90 -14.79
N PHE A 377 7.92 14.54 -15.73
CA PHE A 377 9.18 14.09 -16.30
C PHE A 377 10.22 15.17 -16.08
N ASP A 378 11.40 14.79 -15.63
CA ASP A 378 12.61 15.59 -15.67
C ASP A 378 13.66 14.96 -16.61
N GLY A 379 14.57 15.80 -17.09
CA GLY A 379 15.72 15.42 -17.90
C GLY A 379 17.03 15.28 -17.11
N GLY A 380 17.12 15.90 -15.93
CA GLY A 380 18.21 15.83 -14.98
C GLY A 380 18.82 17.18 -14.61
N GLY A 381 19.22 17.30 -13.34
CA GLY A 381 19.67 18.52 -12.68
C GLY A 381 20.26 18.29 -11.29
N ASN A 382 19.99 19.17 -10.33
CA ASN A 382 20.18 18.90 -8.89
C ASN A 382 18.97 19.52 -8.17
N ASP A 383 17.86 18.80 -8.23
CA ASP A 383 16.52 19.37 -8.27
C ASP A 383 15.82 19.28 -6.91
N LEU A 384 14.90 20.23 -6.67
CA LEU A 384 14.14 20.30 -5.42
C LEU A 384 12.66 20.04 -5.67
N TYR A 385 12.23 18.83 -5.34
CA TYR A 385 10.83 18.44 -5.33
C TYR A 385 10.22 18.66 -3.96
N GLN A 386 9.57 19.81 -3.73
CA GLN A 386 8.88 20.12 -2.48
C GLN A 386 7.35 20.09 -2.63
N CYS A 387 6.68 19.27 -1.82
CA CYS A 387 5.22 19.17 -1.77
C CYS A 387 4.69 19.13 -0.33
N PHE A 388 3.37 19.28 -0.14
CA PHE A 388 2.73 18.97 1.13
C PHE A 388 2.36 17.48 1.24
N ALA A 389 1.46 17.00 0.36
CA ALA A 389 0.91 15.65 0.47
C ALA A 389 0.34 15.12 -0.86
N GLN A 390 0.09 13.81 -0.96
CA GLN A 390 -0.57 13.15 -2.10
C GLN A 390 0.11 13.44 -3.44
N SER A 391 1.44 13.52 -3.46
CA SER A 391 2.22 14.10 -4.57
C SER A 391 3.43 13.23 -4.94
N GLN A 392 4.23 13.63 -5.93
CA GLN A 392 5.45 12.93 -6.34
C GLN A 392 5.14 11.50 -6.79
N GLY A 393 4.44 11.39 -7.92
CA GLY A 393 3.99 10.12 -8.48
C GLY A 393 2.88 9.42 -7.69
N PHE A 394 1.99 10.18 -7.04
CA PHE A 394 0.94 9.62 -6.19
C PHE A 394 -0.28 9.05 -6.96
N GLY A 395 -0.70 7.83 -6.61
CA GLY A 395 -1.83 7.12 -7.22
C GLY A 395 -3.07 6.97 -6.35
N PHE A 396 -4.12 7.78 -6.58
CA PHE A 396 -5.43 7.58 -5.94
C PHE A 396 -6.33 6.61 -6.74
N VAL A 397 -7.57 6.39 -6.30
CA VAL A 397 -8.60 5.56 -6.98
C VAL A 397 -8.58 5.74 -8.50
N ARG A 398 -8.27 4.65 -9.23
CA ARG A 398 -8.14 4.61 -10.70
C ARG A 398 -7.24 5.72 -11.30
N GLY A 399 -6.29 6.25 -10.53
CA GLY A 399 -5.22 7.10 -11.02
C GLY A 399 -3.99 6.27 -11.39
N TYR A 400 -3.28 6.71 -12.43
CA TYR A 400 -1.87 6.39 -12.64
C TYR A 400 -1.10 7.69 -12.47
N GLY A 401 -0.40 7.81 -11.34
CA GLY A 401 0.48 8.93 -11.07
C GLY A 401 1.93 8.48 -11.20
N ALA A 402 2.74 9.22 -11.94
CA ALA A 402 4.18 8.95 -12.04
C ALA A 402 5.03 10.22 -12.01
N LEU A 403 6.18 10.11 -11.36
CA LEU A 403 7.33 11.01 -11.49
C LEU A 403 8.49 10.18 -12.05
N LEU A 404 9.13 10.66 -13.11
CA LEU A 404 10.40 10.15 -13.63
C LEU A 404 11.43 11.27 -13.56
N ASP A 405 12.48 11.08 -12.77
CA ASP A 405 13.76 11.77 -12.96
C ASP A 405 14.72 10.88 -13.77
N ARG A 406 15.87 11.41 -14.16
CA ARG A 406 16.84 10.75 -15.03
C ARG A 406 18.28 10.88 -14.57
N ALA A 407 18.66 11.96 -13.89
CA ALA A 407 20.06 12.23 -13.55
C ALA A 407 20.23 13.47 -12.66
N GLY A 408 20.58 13.30 -11.39
CA GLY A 408 20.83 14.45 -10.51
C GLY A 408 21.40 14.12 -9.15
N ASN A 409 21.40 15.08 -8.24
CA ASN A 409 21.58 14.80 -6.80
C ASN A 409 20.47 15.57 -6.10
N ASP A 410 19.33 14.91 -6.02
CA ASP A 410 18.02 15.54 -5.96
C ASP A 410 17.43 15.44 -4.56
N THR A 411 16.44 16.28 -4.28
CA THR A 411 15.82 16.35 -2.95
C THR A 411 14.31 16.28 -3.05
N TYR A 412 13.78 15.10 -2.72
CA TYR A 412 12.36 14.82 -2.65
C TYR A 412 11.84 15.07 -1.24
N LEU A 413 11.07 16.15 -1.05
CA LEU A 413 10.71 16.71 0.24
C LEU A 413 9.19 16.85 0.44
N ALA A 414 8.58 15.90 1.14
CA ALA A 414 7.16 15.94 1.51
C ALA A 414 6.95 16.58 2.90
N GLN A 415 6.76 17.89 2.93
CA GLN A 415 6.53 18.70 4.15
C GLN A 415 5.05 18.99 4.37
N SER A 416 4.29 17.96 4.75
CA SER A 416 2.88 18.10 5.08
C SER A 416 2.66 18.94 6.35
N PRO A 417 1.76 19.94 6.35
CA PRO A 417 1.32 20.61 7.57
C PRO A 417 0.25 19.80 8.35
N TYR A 418 -0.24 18.68 7.80
CA TYR A 418 -1.40 17.95 8.31
C TYR A 418 -0.99 16.79 9.23
N VAL A 419 -1.14 16.96 10.55
CA VAL A 419 -0.78 15.95 11.57
C VAL A 419 -1.64 14.68 11.45
N ASP A 420 -1.06 13.49 11.64
CA ASP A 420 -1.79 12.23 11.89
C ASP A 420 -2.34 12.22 13.32
N VAL A 421 -3.37 13.03 13.54
CA VAL A 421 -4.03 13.26 14.84
C VAL A 421 -4.54 11.98 15.53
N LEU A 422 -4.66 10.87 14.80
CA LEU A 422 -5.07 9.58 15.34
C LEU A 422 -3.96 8.84 16.08
N ARG A 423 -2.69 9.13 15.77
CA ARG A 423 -1.53 8.37 16.24
C ARG A 423 -0.50 9.23 16.98
N TYR A 424 -0.25 10.45 16.51
CA TYR A 424 0.89 11.26 16.93
C TYR A 424 0.53 12.74 17.11
N GLU A 425 1.30 13.45 17.94
CA GLU A 425 1.14 14.90 18.16
C GLU A 425 2.14 15.74 17.34
N GLN A 426 3.12 15.10 16.68
CA GLN A 426 4.24 15.75 15.95
C GLN A 426 4.68 14.98 14.68
N HIS A 427 3.76 14.27 14.01
CA HIS A 427 4.02 13.57 12.75
C HIS A 427 2.87 13.77 11.76
N TYR A 428 3.19 13.83 10.47
CA TYR A 428 2.34 14.40 9.43
C TYR A 428 2.02 13.40 8.30
N LEU A 429 0.80 13.52 7.75
CA LEU A 429 0.31 12.69 6.65
C LEU A 429 0.87 13.17 5.31
N THR A 430 1.74 12.39 4.67
CA THR A 430 2.37 12.73 3.40
C THR A 430 1.69 12.06 2.20
N PHE A 431 1.61 10.72 2.12
CA PHE A 431 1.25 10.01 0.87
C PHE A 431 2.03 10.52 -0.35
N ALA A 432 3.36 10.51 -0.30
CA ALA A 432 4.22 11.00 -1.38
C ALA A 432 5.19 9.93 -1.89
N GLN A 433 5.98 10.24 -2.93
CA GLN A 433 7.12 9.44 -3.41
C GLN A 433 6.67 8.04 -3.83
N GLY A 434 5.85 7.98 -4.88
CA GLY A 434 5.32 6.73 -5.43
C GLY A 434 4.24 6.05 -4.59
N ALA A 435 3.71 6.71 -3.55
CA ALA A 435 2.65 6.15 -2.71
C ALA A 435 1.30 6.06 -3.44
N ALA A 436 0.44 5.13 -3.01
CA ALA A 436 -0.89 4.94 -3.59
C ALA A 436 -1.98 4.67 -2.54
N LEU A 437 -3.20 5.15 -2.80
CA LEU A 437 -4.30 5.20 -1.84
C LEU A 437 -5.66 4.86 -2.45
N GLY A 438 -6.36 3.89 -1.87
CA GLY A 438 -7.80 3.65 -2.05
C GLY A 438 -8.66 4.28 -0.96
N TYR A 439 -9.84 4.76 -1.33
CA TYR A 439 -10.78 5.37 -0.39
C TYR A 439 -11.55 4.30 0.41
N ARG A 440 -10.99 3.91 1.55
CA ARG A 440 -11.56 2.87 2.42
C ARG A 440 -12.92 3.28 3.01
N PRO A 441 -13.97 2.42 2.97
CA PRO A 441 -14.05 1.09 2.37
C PRO A 441 -14.75 1.08 0.99
N LEU A 442 -14.91 2.24 0.34
CA LEU A 442 -15.81 2.42 -0.81
C LEU A 442 -15.18 2.11 -2.17
N ALA A 443 -13.88 2.38 -2.34
CA ALA A 443 -13.19 2.24 -3.62
C ALA A 443 -11.73 1.79 -3.41
N SER A 444 -11.30 0.81 -4.20
CA SER A 444 -9.89 0.40 -4.32
C SER A 444 -9.04 1.52 -4.94
N GLY A 445 -7.74 1.55 -4.63
CA GLY A 445 -6.81 2.58 -5.09
C GLY A 445 -6.36 2.46 -6.55
N GLY A 446 -5.30 3.20 -6.88
CA GLY A 446 -4.66 3.20 -8.20
C GLY A 446 -3.21 2.72 -8.13
N ILE A 447 -2.40 3.29 -9.02
CA ILE A 447 -0.97 3.03 -9.13
C ILE A 447 -0.23 4.36 -8.93
N GLY A 448 0.69 4.37 -7.98
CA GLY A 448 1.68 5.43 -7.79
C GLY A 448 3.07 4.90 -8.08
N LEU A 449 3.91 5.72 -8.73
CA LEU A 449 5.27 5.39 -9.10
C LEU A 449 6.17 6.63 -8.99
N LEU A 450 7.22 6.56 -8.18
CA LEU A 450 8.39 7.41 -8.34
C LEU A 450 9.49 6.54 -8.95
N LEU A 451 10.19 7.09 -9.92
CA LEU A 451 11.29 6.44 -10.60
C LEU A 451 12.42 7.44 -10.76
N ASP A 452 13.52 7.20 -10.06
CA ASP A 452 14.81 7.80 -10.38
C ASP A 452 15.64 6.85 -11.25
N VAL A 453 16.76 7.35 -11.76
CA VAL A 453 17.64 6.61 -12.66
C VAL A 453 19.11 6.80 -12.33
N ALA A 454 19.54 7.95 -11.76
CA ALA A 454 20.96 8.18 -11.50
C ALA A 454 21.28 9.40 -10.61
N GLY A 455 21.92 9.15 -9.48
CA GLY A 455 22.77 10.04 -8.70
C GLY A 455 22.38 10.07 -7.22
N ASN A 456 22.97 10.97 -6.43
CA ASN A 456 22.96 10.80 -4.97
C ASN A 456 21.82 11.59 -4.30
N ASP A 457 20.72 10.93 -4.02
CA ASP A 457 19.42 11.54 -3.77
C ASP A 457 19.00 11.54 -2.30
N THR A 458 18.06 12.41 -1.97
CA THR A 458 17.53 12.55 -0.60
C THR A 458 16.01 12.55 -0.58
N TYR A 459 15.46 11.41 -0.16
CA TYR A 459 14.03 11.17 -0.03
C TYR A 459 13.54 11.41 1.40
N VAL A 460 12.79 12.50 1.62
CA VAL A 460 12.22 12.86 2.94
C VAL A 460 10.70 12.85 2.91
N SER A 461 10.10 11.95 3.69
CA SER A 461 8.66 11.89 3.99
C SER A 461 8.40 11.65 5.48
N ASP A 462 7.14 11.46 5.90
CA ASP A 462 6.79 11.23 7.31
C ASP A 462 5.85 10.02 7.47
N ILE A 463 4.53 10.20 7.30
CA ILE A 463 3.56 9.11 7.37
C ILE A 463 2.94 8.83 5.99
N TYR A 464 3.12 7.61 5.51
CA TYR A 464 2.85 7.16 4.13
C TYR A 464 3.79 7.83 3.12
N GLY A 465 4.80 7.10 2.65
CA GLY A 465 5.74 7.59 1.64
C GLY A 465 6.52 6.46 0.98
N GLN A 466 7.40 6.78 0.03
CA GLN A 466 8.46 5.88 -0.49
C GLN A 466 7.89 4.50 -0.90
N GLY A 467 7.07 4.49 -1.94
CA GLY A 467 6.51 3.26 -2.53
C GLY A 467 5.43 2.55 -1.71
N THR A 468 4.77 3.24 -0.77
CA THR A 468 3.74 2.63 0.08
C THR A 468 2.37 2.50 -0.61
N GLY A 469 1.77 1.31 -0.55
CA GLY A 469 0.39 1.07 -0.96
C GLY A 469 -0.60 1.02 0.22
N TYR A 470 -1.74 1.70 0.10
CA TYR A 470 -2.85 1.67 1.06
C TYR A 470 -4.21 1.34 0.42
N TRP A 471 -4.92 0.33 0.94
CA TRP A 471 -6.26 -0.08 0.52
C TRP A 471 -6.42 -0.43 -0.97
N TYR A 472 -6.07 -1.67 -1.35
CA TYR A 472 -6.18 -2.19 -2.72
C TYR A 472 -5.53 -1.27 -3.77
N ALA A 473 -4.35 -0.74 -3.42
CA ALA A 473 -3.53 0.14 -4.23
C ALA A 473 -2.13 -0.46 -4.43
N LEU A 474 -1.40 0.00 -5.44
CA LEU A 474 -0.01 -0.34 -5.69
C LEU A 474 0.83 0.94 -5.64
N GLY A 475 1.73 1.03 -4.66
CA GLY A 475 2.78 2.06 -4.64
C GLY A 475 4.13 1.44 -4.99
N ALA A 476 4.98 2.20 -5.66
CA ALA A 476 6.35 1.82 -5.99
C ALA A 476 7.28 3.05 -5.98
N LEU A 477 8.44 2.92 -5.33
CA LEU A 477 9.61 3.76 -5.56
C LEU A 477 10.68 2.87 -6.18
N LEU A 478 11.29 3.33 -7.26
CA LEU A 478 12.36 2.63 -7.97
C LEU A 478 13.54 3.59 -8.10
N ASP A 479 14.73 3.14 -7.72
CA ASP A 479 16.00 3.81 -7.93
C ASP A 479 17.01 2.82 -8.55
N TRP A 480 17.99 3.31 -9.32
CA TRP A 480 18.90 2.45 -10.10
C TRP A 480 20.40 2.65 -9.85
N GLU A 481 20.87 3.86 -9.53
CA GLU A 481 22.30 4.17 -9.39
C GLU A 481 22.49 5.42 -8.51
N GLY A 482 22.83 5.31 -7.23
CA GLY A 482 23.00 6.48 -6.33
C GLY A 482 23.88 6.22 -5.10
N ASP A 483 24.00 7.18 -4.16
CA ASP A 483 24.34 6.87 -2.76
C ASP A 483 23.32 7.64 -1.90
N ASP A 484 22.24 6.97 -1.51
CA ASP A 484 20.93 7.58 -1.33
C ASP A 484 20.42 7.63 0.12
N CYS A 485 19.58 8.63 0.40
CA CYS A 485 19.16 8.96 1.75
C CYS A 485 17.64 8.87 1.92
N TYR A 486 17.16 7.66 2.22
CA TYR A 486 15.75 7.36 2.47
C TYR A 486 15.34 7.64 3.92
N VAL A 487 14.72 8.81 4.15
CA VAL A 487 14.18 9.23 5.45
C VAL A 487 12.66 9.23 5.45
N SER A 488 12.06 8.43 6.33
CA SER A 488 10.64 8.53 6.64
C SER A 488 10.35 8.19 8.11
N TYR A 489 9.08 8.23 8.53
CA TYR A 489 8.70 7.86 9.90
C TYR A 489 7.89 6.56 9.94
N GLN A 490 6.72 6.51 9.31
CA GLN A 490 5.84 5.34 9.43
C GLN A 490 5.07 5.02 8.15
N TYR A 491 4.89 3.72 7.87
CA TYR A 491 4.21 3.24 6.66
C TYR A 491 4.96 3.70 5.39
N ALA A 492 6.26 3.39 5.30
CA ALA A 492 7.13 3.88 4.22
C ALA A 492 8.09 2.80 3.71
N GLN A 493 8.89 3.10 2.70
CA GLN A 493 9.96 2.23 2.20
C GLN A 493 9.40 0.86 1.79
N GLY A 494 8.49 0.89 0.81
CA GLY A 494 7.83 -0.29 0.25
C GLY A 494 6.81 -0.95 1.17
N ALA A 495 6.14 -0.20 2.05
CA ALA A 495 5.17 -0.78 2.97
C ALA A 495 3.84 -1.13 2.26
N GLY A 496 3.35 -2.35 2.47
CA GLY A 496 1.99 -2.75 2.09
C GLY A 496 1.03 -2.56 3.27
N VAL A 497 -0.05 -1.81 3.09
CA VAL A 497 -0.97 -1.46 4.20
C VAL A 497 -2.44 -1.71 3.85
N HIS A 498 -3.10 -2.57 4.64
CA HIS A 498 -4.52 -2.94 4.50
C HIS A 498 -4.90 -3.41 3.09
N LEU A 499 -4.57 -4.66 2.74
CA LEU A 499 -4.94 -5.26 1.44
C LEU A 499 -4.35 -4.52 0.23
N ALA A 500 -3.12 -4.05 0.33
CA ALA A 500 -2.41 -3.29 -0.70
C ALA A 500 -0.98 -3.79 -0.92
N PHE A 501 -0.30 -3.18 -1.88
CA PHE A 501 1.01 -3.60 -2.38
C PHE A 501 1.96 -2.40 -2.37
N GLY A 502 3.11 -2.55 -1.71
CA GLY A 502 4.17 -1.55 -1.68
C GLY A 502 5.51 -2.15 -2.09
N LEU A 503 6.31 -1.36 -2.80
CA LEU A 503 7.64 -1.71 -3.28
C LEU A 503 8.57 -0.50 -3.11
N LEU A 504 9.73 -0.70 -2.49
CA LEU A 504 10.92 0.09 -2.75
C LEU A 504 11.92 -0.88 -3.41
N TRP A 505 12.45 -0.49 -4.56
CA TRP A 505 13.50 -1.19 -5.29
C TRP A 505 14.66 -0.20 -5.41
N ASP A 506 15.78 -0.52 -4.79
CA ASP A 506 17.09 0.03 -5.12
C ASP A 506 17.93 -1.05 -5.82
N GLU A 507 18.82 -0.63 -6.71
CA GLU A 507 19.65 -1.53 -7.52
C GLU A 507 21.15 -1.30 -7.29
N ARG A 508 21.61 -0.12 -6.85
CA ARG A 508 23.04 0.18 -6.57
C ARG A 508 23.24 1.45 -5.74
N GLY A 509 23.90 1.33 -4.59
CA GLY A 509 24.45 2.49 -3.88
C GLY A 509 25.37 2.23 -2.68
N GLU A 510 25.40 3.18 -1.75
CA GLU A 510 25.89 3.05 -0.37
C GLU A 510 24.87 3.79 0.53
N ASP A 511 23.77 3.12 0.85
CA ASP A 511 22.48 3.78 1.10
C ASP A 511 22.08 3.88 2.57
N LEU A 512 21.20 4.84 2.88
CA LEU A 512 20.72 5.11 4.24
C LEU A 512 19.20 5.02 4.36
N TYR A 513 18.72 3.86 4.82
CA TYR A 513 17.31 3.59 5.09
C TYR A 513 16.93 3.90 6.54
N ARG A 514 16.34 5.06 6.82
CA ARG A 514 15.88 5.45 8.17
C ARG A 514 14.35 5.53 8.30
N SER A 515 13.80 4.73 9.22
CA SER A 515 12.37 4.74 9.58
C SER A 515 12.11 4.60 11.10
N HIS A 516 10.86 4.76 11.55
CA HIS A 516 10.42 4.38 12.91
C HIS A 516 9.65 3.06 12.91
N GLY A 517 8.69 2.85 11.99
CA GLY A 517 8.13 1.51 11.84
C GLY A 517 7.03 1.30 10.81
N VAL A 518 6.57 0.05 10.70
CA VAL A 518 5.70 -0.37 9.59
C VAL A 518 6.32 -0.01 8.23
N SER A 519 7.64 -0.14 8.11
CA SER A 519 8.40 0.32 6.94
C SER A 519 9.42 -0.73 6.47
N GLN A 520 10.23 -0.44 5.45
CA GLN A 520 11.32 -1.32 4.96
C GLN A 520 10.78 -2.72 4.63
N GLY A 521 9.88 -2.73 3.63
CA GLY A 521 9.20 -3.92 3.15
C GLY A 521 8.12 -4.48 4.06
N CYS A 522 7.62 -3.70 5.03
CA CYS A 522 6.64 -4.19 6.00
C CYS A 522 5.27 -4.51 5.37
N GLY A 523 4.75 -5.71 5.65
CA GLY A 523 3.39 -6.13 5.33
C GLY A 523 2.43 -5.97 6.51
N HIS A 524 1.43 -5.09 6.37
CA HIS A 524 0.42 -4.82 7.40
C HIS A 524 -1.02 -5.15 6.95
N ASP A 525 -1.69 -6.04 7.67
CA ASP A 525 -3.13 -6.34 7.50
C ASP A 525 -3.49 -6.88 6.10
N ILE A 526 -2.95 -8.07 5.80
CA ILE A 526 -3.18 -8.83 4.55
C ILE A 526 -2.74 -8.05 3.31
N ALA A 527 -1.66 -7.30 3.47
CA ALA A 527 -0.97 -6.55 2.44
C ALA A 527 0.43 -7.15 2.22
N PHE A 528 1.05 -6.82 1.08
CA PHE A 528 2.41 -7.22 0.74
C PHE A 528 3.31 -5.99 0.68
N GLY A 529 4.39 -6.00 1.47
CA GLY A 529 5.45 -5.00 1.40
C GLY A 529 6.75 -5.65 0.93
N VAL A 530 7.54 -4.88 0.18
CA VAL A 530 8.85 -5.26 -0.33
C VAL A 530 9.80 -4.07 -0.22
N LEU A 531 10.93 -4.25 0.44
CA LEU A 531 12.16 -3.51 0.15
C LEU A 531 13.08 -4.52 -0.53
N TYR A 532 13.59 -4.15 -1.70
CA TYR A 532 14.63 -4.87 -2.40
C TYR A 532 15.76 -3.89 -2.62
N ASP A 533 16.91 -4.24 -2.08
CA ASP A 533 18.20 -3.67 -2.42
C ASP A 533 18.98 -4.75 -3.17
N ALA A 534 19.80 -4.35 -4.14
CA ALA A 534 20.60 -5.27 -4.93
C ALA A 534 22.10 -5.15 -4.68
N ALA A 535 22.65 -3.99 -4.28
CA ALA A 535 24.09 -3.85 -4.06
C ALA A 535 24.49 -2.53 -3.38
N GLY A 536 25.12 -2.61 -2.21
CA GLY A 536 25.73 -1.48 -1.52
C GLY A 536 26.39 -1.87 -0.19
N ASP A 537 27.05 -0.95 0.51
CA ASP A 537 27.52 -1.18 1.90
C ASP A 537 26.55 -0.41 2.85
N ASP A 538 25.36 -0.97 3.10
CA ASP A 538 24.15 -0.19 3.38
C ASP A 538 23.74 -0.06 4.86
N HIS A 539 22.95 0.97 5.16
CA HIS A 539 22.62 1.38 6.52
C HIS A 539 21.11 1.37 6.83
N TYR A 540 20.61 0.30 7.44
CA TYR A 540 19.20 0.12 7.78
C TYR A 540 18.86 0.44 9.24
N LEU A 541 18.23 1.59 9.48
CA LEU A 541 17.83 2.07 10.81
C LEU A 541 16.30 2.04 10.99
N CYS A 542 15.82 1.33 12.02
CA CYS A 542 14.40 1.30 12.40
C CYS A 542 14.17 1.25 13.93
N GLU A 543 13.01 1.75 14.41
CA GLU A 543 12.58 1.45 15.78
C GLU A 543 11.86 0.08 15.87
N SER A 544 10.86 -0.19 15.03
CA SER A 544 9.95 -1.32 15.19
C SER A 544 9.30 -1.78 13.89
N LEU A 545 8.79 -3.01 13.82
CA LEU A 545 8.02 -3.56 12.69
C LEU A 545 8.49 -3.09 11.29
N SER A 546 9.77 -3.31 11.02
CA SER A 546 10.42 -2.99 9.75
C SER A 546 11.41 -4.09 9.39
N GLN A 547 12.14 -3.93 8.28
CA GLN A 547 13.17 -4.87 7.81
C GLN A 547 12.56 -6.24 7.52
N GLY A 548 11.64 -6.29 6.56
CA GLY A 548 10.98 -7.53 6.15
C GLY A 548 10.04 -8.13 7.20
N ALA A 549 9.59 -7.33 8.18
CA ALA A 549 8.66 -7.76 9.22
C ALA A 549 7.19 -7.58 8.79
N ALA A 550 6.34 -8.56 9.11
CA ALA A 550 4.91 -8.52 8.88
C ALA A 550 4.09 -8.71 10.16
N ASN A 551 2.91 -8.11 10.21
CA ASN A 551 1.90 -8.44 11.21
C ASN A 551 0.48 -8.44 10.63
N ALA A 552 -0.49 -8.89 11.45
CA ALA A 552 -1.91 -8.93 11.09
C ALA A 552 -2.21 -9.70 9.78
N ASN A 553 -1.43 -10.74 9.49
CA ASN A 553 -1.43 -11.55 8.27
C ASN A 553 -0.92 -10.87 7.00
N GLY A 554 -0.15 -9.78 7.11
CA GLY A 554 0.64 -9.30 5.98
C GLY A 554 1.76 -10.28 5.59
N LEU A 555 2.36 -10.02 4.44
CA LEU A 555 3.60 -10.65 3.96
C LEU A 555 4.64 -9.54 3.74
N ALA A 556 5.89 -9.79 4.11
CA ALA A 556 6.95 -8.80 4.06
C ALA A 556 8.24 -9.42 3.52
N LEU A 557 8.90 -8.72 2.60
CA LEU A 557 10.27 -8.99 2.17
C LEU A 557 11.13 -7.75 2.48
N LEU A 558 12.24 -7.94 3.18
CA LEU A 558 13.46 -7.18 2.91
C LEU A 558 14.40 -8.18 2.25
N LEU A 559 14.98 -7.78 1.13
CA LEU A 559 15.98 -8.51 0.39
C LEU A 559 17.14 -7.55 0.15
N ASP A 560 18.34 -7.98 0.52
CA ASP A 560 19.62 -7.35 0.27
C ASP A 560 20.55 -8.45 -0.26
N LEU A 561 21.36 -8.16 -1.29
CA LEU A 561 22.07 -9.18 -2.07
C LEU A 561 23.61 -9.11 -2.01
N HIS A 562 24.21 -7.92 -2.07
CA HIS A 562 25.65 -7.76 -2.22
C HIS A 562 26.16 -6.56 -1.42
N GLY A 563 26.81 -6.79 -0.27
CA GLY A 563 27.18 -5.70 0.61
C GLY A 563 28.07 -6.02 1.81
N SER A 564 27.97 -5.20 2.86
CA SER A 564 28.59 -5.41 4.18
C SER A 564 27.92 -4.52 5.23
N ASP A 565 26.69 -4.89 5.59
CA ASP A 565 25.66 -3.91 5.91
C ASP A 565 25.41 -3.72 7.40
N ILE A 566 24.74 -2.62 7.77
CA ILE A 566 24.47 -2.22 9.16
C ILE A 566 22.98 -2.25 9.45
N TYR A 567 22.55 -3.27 10.20
CA TYR A 567 21.14 -3.44 10.59
C TYR A 567 20.89 -3.03 12.05
N LEU A 568 20.24 -1.88 12.20
CA LEU A 568 19.91 -1.22 13.46
C LEU A 568 18.41 -1.28 13.77
N ALA A 569 18.01 -2.10 14.73
CA ALA A 569 16.63 -2.22 15.20
C ALA A 569 16.49 -2.02 16.72
N ARG A 570 15.56 -1.16 17.17
CA ARG A 570 15.31 -0.94 18.62
C ARG A 570 14.38 -1.97 19.27
N ARG A 571 13.55 -2.67 18.50
CA ARG A 571 12.53 -3.63 18.99
C ARG A 571 12.69 -4.99 18.31
N PRO A 572 12.37 -6.11 18.99
CA PRO A 572 12.58 -7.47 18.47
C PRO A 572 11.49 -7.94 17.48
N ASN A 573 10.72 -7.02 16.90
CA ASN A 573 9.66 -7.33 15.94
C ASN A 573 9.99 -6.81 14.54
N THR A 574 11.28 -6.78 14.20
CA THR A 574 11.88 -6.36 12.92
C THR A 574 12.53 -7.58 12.24
N MET A 575 13.43 -7.41 11.27
CA MET A 575 14.33 -8.46 10.75
C MET A 575 13.61 -9.79 10.44
N GLY A 576 12.62 -9.75 9.56
CA GLY A 576 11.89 -10.93 9.13
C GLY A 576 10.87 -11.43 10.15
N TYR A 577 10.42 -10.60 11.10
CA TYR A 577 9.43 -11.00 12.10
C TYR A 577 8.06 -11.26 11.47
N GLY A 578 7.48 -12.43 11.72
CA GLY A 578 6.12 -12.78 11.30
C GLY A 578 5.29 -13.44 12.41
N ASP A 579 4.17 -12.84 12.82
CA ASP A 579 3.40 -13.31 13.98
C ASP A 579 2.01 -13.91 13.70
N PHE A 580 1.56 -14.78 14.63
CA PHE A 580 0.23 -15.35 14.59
C PHE A 580 -0.79 -14.37 15.19
N ARG A 581 -1.25 -13.42 14.39
CA ARG A 581 -2.47 -12.64 14.66
C ARG A 581 -3.61 -13.12 13.78
N ARG A 582 -4.85 -12.75 14.13
CA ARG A 582 -6.10 -12.93 13.34
C ARG A 582 -6.34 -14.34 12.73
N LEU A 583 -5.60 -15.33 13.23
CA LEU A 583 -5.62 -16.75 12.95
C LEU A 583 -5.18 -17.21 11.53
N TYR A 584 -4.38 -16.42 10.79
CA TYR A 584 -3.71 -16.86 9.55
C TYR A 584 -2.19 -16.96 9.75
N GLY A 585 -1.59 -15.97 10.43
CA GLY A 585 -0.14 -15.82 10.51
C GLY A 585 0.37 -14.81 9.48
N SER A 586 1.36 -14.03 9.87
CA SER A 586 1.99 -13.01 9.03
C SER A 586 3.38 -13.51 8.65
N LEU A 587 3.78 -13.41 7.39
CA LEU A 587 5.08 -13.91 6.92
C LEU A 587 6.09 -12.77 6.91
N GLY A 588 7.19 -12.92 7.65
CA GLY A 588 8.34 -12.04 7.51
C GLY A 588 9.51 -12.78 6.87
N ILE A 589 10.08 -12.19 5.83
CA ILE A 589 11.38 -12.58 5.27
C ILE A 589 12.25 -11.33 5.31
N PHE A 590 13.31 -11.41 6.09
CA PHE A 590 14.48 -10.59 5.92
C PHE A 590 15.52 -11.50 5.28
N ALA A 591 16.19 -11.05 4.24
CA ALA A 591 17.30 -11.76 3.64
C ALA A 591 18.38 -10.76 3.24
N ASP A 592 19.62 -11.18 3.46
CA ASP A 592 20.87 -10.44 3.53
C ASP A 592 21.93 -11.45 3.08
N ALA A 593 22.50 -11.29 1.88
CA ALA A 593 23.18 -12.39 1.20
C ALA A 593 24.72 -12.33 1.28
N GLU A 594 25.40 -11.72 0.31
CA GLU A 594 26.86 -11.72 0.26
C GLU A 594 27.45 -10.57 1.05
N GLY A 595 28.02 -10.80 2.24
CA GLY A 595 28.65 -9.70 2.98
C GLY A 595 29.44 -10.02 4.24
N THR A 596 29.82 -8.94 4.95
CA THR A 596 30.42 -8.95 6.30
C THR A 596 29.72 -7.95 7.24
N ASP A 597 28.55 -8.35 7.70
CA ASP A 597 27.49 -7.45 8.17
C ASP A 597 27.50 -7.27 9.69
N TRP A 598 26.88 -6.20 10.17
CA TRP A 598 26.85 -5.81 11.57
C TRP A 598 25.43 -5.54 12.09
N TYR A 599 25.18 -6.01 13.31
CA TYR A 599 23.87 -6.02 13.93
C TYR A 599 23.92 -5.47 15.36
N ALA A 600 22.95 -4.63 15.75
CA ALA A 600 22.88 -4.06 17.11
C ALA A 600 22.41 -5.01 18.22
N ASP A 601 21.75 -6.12 17.88
CA ASP A 601 21.28 -7.14 18.83
C ASP A 601 22.33 -8.28 18.97
N THR A 602 22.02 -9.31 19.75
CA THR A 602 22.76 -10.58 19.84
C THR A 602 22.77 -11.42 18.54
N VAL A 603 22.46 -10.81 17.39
CA VAL A 603 22.69 -11.38 16.07
C VAL A 603 24.18 -11.27 15.77
N ALA A 604 24.76 -12.34 15.28
CA ALA A 604 26.10 -12.31 14.71
C ALA A 604 25.94 -12.61 13.22
N ASN A 605 26.79 -12.02 12.41
CA ASN A 605 26.94 -12.27 10.98
C ASN A 605 27.00 -13.78 10.61
N ARG A 606 26.56 -14.11 9.39
CA ARG A 606 26.42 -15.41 8.74
C ARG A 606 25.37 -16.29 9.40
N ARG A 607 24.17 -15.72 9.61
CA ARG A 607 23.06 -16.31 10.38
C ARG A 607 21.62 -16.15 9.80
N VAL A 608 21.13 -17.17 9.08
CA VAL A 608 19.70 -17.41 8.73
C VAL A 608 18.71 -18.02 9.78
N ARG A 609 18.33 -17.29 10.86
CA ARG A 609 17.44 -17.81 11.93
C ARG A 609 15.95 -17.84 11.55
N LEU A 610 15.19 -18.82 12.07
CA LEU A 610 13.77 -18.57 12.35
C LEU A 610 13.68 -17.49 13.42
N HIS A 611 13.24 -16.30 13.04
CA HIS A 611 13.11 -15.17 13.94
C HIS A 611 11.80 -15.25 14.75
N SER A 612 10.74 -15.81 14.16
CA SER A 612 9.44 -16.01 14.80
C SER A 612 8.73 -17.26 14.25
N ARG A 613 7.42 -17.41 14.52
CA ARG A 613 6.64 -18.59 14.08
C ARG A 613 6.53 -18.71 12.55
N TYR A 614 6.48 -17.58 11.86
CA TYR A 614 6.34 -17.44 10.41
C TYR A 614 7.36 -16.43 9.89
N GLY A 615 8.50 -16.31 10.57
CA GLY A 615 9.49 -15.28 10.30
C GLY A 615 10.86 -15.88 10.15
N VAL A 616 11.58 -15.49 9.10
CA VAL A 616 12.97 -15.86 8.86
C VAL A 616 13.80 -14.60 8.65
N LEU A 617 14.90 -14.51 9.40
CA LEU A 617 16.03 -13.64 9.09
C LEU A 617 17.00 -14.55 8.32
N LEU A 618 17.41 -14.19 7.11
CA LEU A 618 18.36 -14.93 6.27
C LEU A 618 19.58 -14.08 6.03
N ASP A 619 20.49 -14.06 6.99
CA ASP A 619 21.87 -13.60 6.81
C ASP A 619 22.71 -14.84 6.44
N ALA A 620 23.36 -14.84 5.28
CA ALA A 620 24.56 -15.65 4.96
C ALA A 620 24.84 -15.74 3.44
N GLU A 621 26.11 -16.03 3.14
CA GLU A 621 26.52 -17.01 2.10
C GLU A 621 25.87 -18.41 2.34
N LEU A 622 24.54 -18.48 2.30
CA LEU A 622 23.72 -19.68 2.48
C LEU A 622 24.11 -20.61 3.70
N LEU A 623 23.48 -20.36 4.87
CA LEU A 623 22.96 -21.36 5.88
C LEU A 623 23.86 -21.83 7.09
N ALA A 624 23.47 -21.88 8.41
CA ALA A 624 22.29 -21.45 9.19
C ALA A 624 22.44 -21.46 10.79
N PRO A 625 21.60 -20.75 11.61
CA PRO A 625 21.83 -20.35 13.04
C PRO A 625 20.58 -20.28 13.99
N LEU A 626 20.71 -19.73 15.22
CA LEU A 626 19.62 -19.66 16.24
C LEU A 626 19.72 -18.49 17.28
N PRO A 627 18.63 -18.07 18.00
CA PRO A 627 18.56 -16.83 18.82
C PRO A 627 18.40 -16.95 20.37
N ALA A 628 18.33 -15.81 21.10
CA ALA A 628 18.23 -15.65 22.58
C ALA A 628 16.92 -14.90 23.06
N PRO A 629 16.69 -14.61 24.38
CA PRO A 629 15.41 -14.10 24.94
C PRO A 629 15.52 -12.67 25.61
N PRO A 630 14.60 -12.11 26.46
CA PRO A 630 13.88 -10.84 26.17
C PRO A 630 13.98 -9.70 27.25
N ARG A 631 13.24 -8.57 27.08
CA ARG A 631 13.18 -7.36 27.97
C ARG A 631 11.77 -6.71 28.15
N PRO A 632 11.54 -5.79 29.12
CA PRO A 632 10.24 -5.14 29.46
C PRO A 632 10.10 -3.61 29.13
N GLY A 633 8.99 -2.95 29.53
CA GLY A 633 8.47 -1.63 29.03
C GLY A 633 8.41 -0.40 29.99
N VAL A 634 7.53 0.60 29.69
CA VAL A 634 7.58 2.04 30.12
C VAL A 634 6.21 2.64 30.54
N ASP A 635 6.20 3.75 31.32
CA ASP A 635 5.06 4.41 32.03
C ASP A 635 4.66 5.85 31.56
N VAL A 636 3.53 6.40 32.07
CA VAL A 636 2.92 7.72 31.67
C VAL A 636 2.62 8.68 32.86
N PRO A 637 2.87 10.01 32.77
CA PRO A 637 2.70 10.98 33.89
C PRO A 637 1.28 11.21 34.44
N ASP A 638 1.19 11.77 35.66
CA ASP A 638 -0.08 11.96 36.40
C ASP A 638 -0.90 13.20 36.03
N SER A 639 -0.29 14.29 35.54
CA SER A 639 -0.97 15.59 35.32
C SER A 639 -2.01 15.58 34.19
N LEU A 640 -2.01 14.54 33.34
CA LEU A 640 -2.95 14.35 32.23
C LEU A 640 -4.07 13.34 32.56
N ARG A 641 -4.23 12.98 33.84
CA ARG A 641 -5.20 11.96 34.30
C ARG A 641 -6.57 12.56 34.60
N MET A 642 -7.59 12.19 33.82
CA MET A 642 -8.99 12.56 34.01
C MET A 642 -9.72 11.56 34.94
N PRO A 643 -10.79 11.98 35.65
CA PRO A 643 -11.58 11.08 36.48
C PRO A 643 -12.50 10.17 35.64
N LEU A 644 -12.88 9.03 36.23
CA LEU A 644 -13.94 8.17 35.69
C LEU A 644 -15.28 8.88 35.69
N ALA A 645 -16.02 8.74 34.59
CA ALA A 645 -17.37 9.26 34.47
C ALA A 645 -18.38 8.47 35.31
N GLU A 646 -19.53 9.08 35.59
CA GLU A 646 -20.61 8.43 36.37
C GLU A 646 -21.71 7.83 35.48
N SER A 647 -21.99 8.43 34.32
CA SER A 647 -23.03 7.97 33.40
C SER A 647 -22.54 6.81 32.53
N LEU A 648 -23.47 5.92 32.17
CA LEU A 648 -23.16 4.73 31.36
C LEU A 648 -22.67 5.08 29.95
N ASP A 649 -23.21 6.16 29.34
CA ASP A 649 -22.75 6.68 28.04
C ASP A 649 -21.31 7.21 28.11
N SER A 650 -21.02 8.11 29.05
CA SER A 650 -19.69 8.71 29.17
C SER A 650 -18.64 7.69 29.62
N LEU A 651 -19.02 6.72 30.46
CA LEU A 651 -18.16 5.58 30.79
C LEU A 651 -17.88 4.70 29.56
N PHE A 652 -18.87 4.45 28.70
CA PHE A 652 -18.65 3.63 27.51
C PHE A 652 -17.73 4.32 26.50
N ILE A 653 -17.82 5.66 26.39
CA ILE A 653 -16.85 6.47 25.64
C ILE A 653 -15.44 6.33 26.25
N GLN A 654 -15.28 6.44 27.57
CA GLN A 654 -14.00 6.19 28.24
C GLN A 654 -13.47 4.76 28.03
N ALA A 655 -14.36 3.75 28.07
CA ALA A 655 -14.03 2.33 27.86
C ALA A 655 -13.67 1.97 26.41
N SER A 656 -13.96 2.86 25.45
CA SER A 656 -13.65 2.74 24.02
C SER A 656 -12.72 3.86 23.53
N ALA A 657 -12.12 4.63 24.45
CA ALA A 657 -11.32 5.80 24.15
C ALA A 657 -10.15 5.48 23.20
N ALA A 658 -9.96 6.35 22.21
CA ALA A 658 -8.98 6.19 21.15
C ALA A 658 -7.60 6.81 21.46
N PRO A 659 -7.49 8.08 21.92
CA PRO A 659 -6.19 8.74 22.01
C PRO A 659 -5.28 8.05 23.02
N GLN A 660 -3.98 7.91 22.69
CA GLN A 660 -3.02 7.21 23.55
C GLN A 660 -2.93 7.83 24.96
N LYS A 661 -3.05 9.17 25.03
CA LYS A 661 -3.11 9.94 26.28
C LYS A 661 -4.31 9.64 27.19
N PHE A 662 -5.30 8.83 26.76
CA PHE A 662 -6.41 8.40 27.61
C PHE A 662 -6.43 6.88 27.85
N GLN A 663 -5.45 6.10 27.37
CA GLN A 663 -5.49 4.63 27.51
C GLN A 663 -5.46 4.14 28.98
N TYR A 664 -4.91 4.93 29.92
CA TYR A 664 -4.95 4.59 31.35
C TYR A 664 -6.38 4.49 31.92
N ILE A 665 -7.37 5.18 31.33
CA ILE A 665 -8.76 5.18 31.84
C ILE A 665 -9.63 4.09 31.25
N VAL A 666 -9.20 3.50 30.12
CA VAL A 666 -9.95 2.49 29.38
C VAL A 666 -10.25 1.27 30.25
N HIS A 667 -9.23 0.73 30.95
CA HIS A 667 -9.43 -0.44 31.80
C HIS A 667 -10.29 -0.14 33.05
N PRO A 668 -10.03 0.94 33.84
CA PRO A 668 -10.92 1.34 34.92
C PRO A 668 -12.37 1.62 34.49
N ALA A 669 -12.61 2.16 33.30
CA ALA A 669 -13.95 2.39 32.78
C ALA A 669 -14.67 1.08 32.44
N ARG A 670 -13.98 0.11 31.84
CA ARG A 670 -14.51 -1.25 31.58
C ARG A 670 -14.88 -1.96 32.88
N GLU A 671 -14.03 -1.88 33.91
CA GLU A 671 -14.34 -2.38 35.26
C GLU A 671 -15.59 -1.71 35.85
N ARG A 672 -15.70 -0.38 35.74
CA ARG A 672 -16.83 0.37 36.30
C ARG A 672 -18.15 0.00 35.63
N ILE A 673 -18.17 -0.20 34.31
CA ILE A 673 -19.36 -0.68 33.58
C ILE A 673 -19.67 -2.13 33.93
N ALA A 674 -18.67 -3.01 33.99
CA ALA A 674 -18.88 -4.41 34.37
C ALA A 674 -19.45 -4.55 35.80
N ALA A 675 -19.06 -3.67 36.71
CA ALA A 675 -19.60 -3.61 38.07
C ALA A 675 -21.09 -3.18 38.13
N MET A 676 -21.67 -2.62 37.06
CA MET A 676 -23.10 -2.28 36.98
C MET A 676 -24.00 -3.47 36.61
N GLY A 677 -23.43 -4.59 36.17
CA GLY A 677 -24.15 -5.85 35.95
C GLY A 677 -25.31 -5.77 34.93
N VAL A 678 -26.41 -6.48 35.21
CA VAL A 678 -27.61 -6.56 34.34
C VAL A 678 -28.13 -5.17 33.94
N ALA A 679 -28.01 -4.16 34.82
CA ALA A 679 -28.48 -2.80 34.53
C ALA A 679 -27.79 -2.17 33.31
N ALA A 680 -26.55 -2.58 32.99
CA ALA A 680 -25.85 -2.12 31.79
C ALA A 680 -26.26 -2.87 30.52
N LEU A 681 -26.85 -4.07 30.61
CA LEU A 681 -27.08 -4.94 29.45
C LEU A 681 -28.00 -4.35 28.36
N PRO A 682 -29.13 -3.67 28.65
CA PRO A 682 -29.96 -3.07 27.60
C PRO A 682 -29.22 -2.01 26.77
N PHE A 683 -28.36 -1.23 27.45
CA PHE A 683 -27.53 -0.20 26.83
C PHE A 683 -26.40 -0.78 25.97
N LEU A 684 -25.73 -1.82 26.48
CA LEU A 684 -24.66 -2.51 25.75
C LEU A 684 -25.24 -3.26 24.53
N ALA A 685 -26.41 -3.90 24.69
CA ALA A 685 -27.15 -4.57 23.61
C ALA A 685 -27.47 -3.63 22.44
N ALA A 686 -27.92 -2.41 22.73
CA ALA A 686 -28.20 -1.39 21.71
C ALA A 686 -26.98 -0.99 20.86
N ARG A 687 -25.75 -1.33 21.31
CA ARG A 687 -24.48 -1.05 20.62
C ARG A 687 -23.88 -2.27 19.91
N PHE A 688 -24.58 -3.42 19.89
CA PHE A 688 -24.06 -4.62 19.21
C PHE A 688 -23.91 -4.45 17.68
N SER A 689 -24.66 -3.52 17.09
CA SER A 689 -24.59 -3.17 15.66
C SER A 689 -23.51 -2.12 15.33
N THR A 690 -22.67 -1.73 16.30
CA THR A 690 -21.67 -0.67 16.13
C THR A 690 -20.72 -0.90 14.96
N GLU A 691 -20.39 0.19 14.28
CA GLU A 691 -19.35 0.24 13.24
C GLU A 691 -17.95 0.49 13.83
N SER A 692 -17.87 0.95 15.09
CA SER A 692 -16.60 1.27 15.75
C SER A 692 -15.89 0.00 16.24
N PRO A 693 -14.67 -0.32 15.74
CA PRO A 693 -13.89 -1.45 16.25
C PRO A 693 -13.52 -1.30 17.74
N ARG A 694 -13.44 -0.05 18.23
CA ARG A 694 -13.07 0.28 19.61
C ARG A 694 -14.23 0.03 20.58
N GLU A 695 -15.45 0.42 20.19
CA GLU A 695 -16.67 0.07 20.94
C GLU A 695 -16.92 -1.43 20.94
N ARG A 696 -16.68 -2.09 19.79
CA ARG A 696 -16.74 -3.55 19.69
C ARG A 696 -15.77 -4.22 20.67
N LEU A 697 -14.52 -3.77 20.74
CA LEU A 697 -13.53 -4.30 21.68
C LEU A 697 -13.97 -4.07 23.15
N ALA A 698 -14.53 -2.89 23.46
CA ALA A 698 -15.07 -2.62 24.80
C ALA A 698 -16.21 -3.59 25.16
N LEU A 699 -17.18 -3.82 24.27
CA LEU A 699 -18.25 -4.80 24.46
C LEU A 699 -17.70 -6.22 24.67
N GLU A 700 -16.70 -6.60 23.86
CA GLU A 700 -16.02 -7.88 23.89
C GLU A 700 -15.18 -8.16 25.16
N GLU A 701 -14.90 -7.14 25.98
CA GLU A 701 -14.24 -7.26 27.30
C GLU A 701 -15.19 -7.05 28.48
N ILE A 702 -16.15 -6.13 28.37
CA ILE A 702 -17.11 -5.82 29.44
C ILE A 702 -18.10 -6.98 29.65
N LEU A 703 -18.68 -7.51 28.57
CA LEU A 703 -19.74 -8.52 28.67
C LEU A 703 -19.27 -9.83 29.30
N PRO A 704 -18.04 -10.33 29.07
CA PRO A 704 -17.50 -11.44 29.85
C PRO A 704 -17.36 -11.16 31.35
N ARG A 705 -16.95 -9.96 31.76
CA ARG A 705 -16.84 -9.59 33.19
C ARG A 705 -18.22 -9.55 33.87
N ILE A 706 -19.26 -9.08 33.16
CA ILE A 706 -20.65 -9.19 33.65
C ILE A 706 -21.07 -10.68 33.75
N ALA A 707 -20.71 -11.50 32.75
CA ALA A 707 -21.06 -12.92 32.71
C ALA A 707 -20.40 -13.76 33.81
N GLU A 708 -19.34 -13.28 34.48
CA GLU A 708 -18.74 -13.96 35.65
C GLU A 708 -19.71 -14.05 36.83
N LYS A 709 -20.55 -13.01 37.01
CA LYS A 709 -21.56 -12.94 38.09
C LYS A 709 -22.95 -13.31 37.60
N GLU A 710 -23.29 -12.91 36.36
CA GLU A 710 -24.67 -12.89 35.86
C GLU A 710 -24.81 -13.64 34.53
N ARG A 711 -24.07 -14.75 34.38
CA ARG A 711 -23.93 -15.56 33.17
C ARG A 711 -25.22 -15.74 32.37
N ARG A 712 -26.33 -16.10 33.03
CA ARG A 712 -27.61 -16.39 32.37
C ARG A 712 -28.20 -15.19 31.63
N ALA A 713 -28.02 -13.97 32.14
CA ALA A 713 -28.52 -12.76 31.49
C ALA A 713 -27.71 -12.42 30.22
N VAL A 714 -26.39 -12.52 30.30
CA VAL A 714 -25.49 -12.32 29.13
C VAL A 714 -25.68 -13.44 28.10
N GLU A 715 -25.85 -14.69 28.55
CA GLU A 715 -26.13 -15.83 27.67
C GLU A 715 -27.44 -15.63 26.90
N GLN A 716 -28.53 -15.22 27.56
CA GLN A 716 -29.80 -14.92 26.89
C GLN A 716 -29.65 -13.79 25.88
N LEU A 717 -29.01 -12.67 26.26
CA LEU A 717 -28.73 -11.54 25.35
C LEU A 717 -27.95 -11.99 24.10
N VAL A 718 -26.94 -12.84 24.25
CA VAL A 718 -26.15 -13.37 23.12
C VAL A 718 -27.00 -14.29 22.24
N LEU A 719 -27.81 -15.17 22.82
CA LEU A 719 -28.70 -16.07 22.07
C LEU A 719 -29.75 -15.29 21.29
N ASP A 720 -30.35 -14.25 21.87
CA ASP A 720 -31.33 -13.40 21.19
C ASP A 720 -30.67 -12.60 20.06
N SER A 721 -29.50 -12.02 20.33
CA SER A 721 -28.72 -11.25 19.35
C SER A 721 -28.24 -12.09 18.15
N LEU A 722 -27.96 -13.39 18.35
CA LEU A 722 -27.68 -14.34 17.26
C LEU A 722 -28.88 -14.57 16.33
N GLY A 723 -30.10 -14.17 16.71
CA GLY A 723 -31.29 -14.17 15.85
C GLY A 723 -31.55 -12.85 15.11
N SER A 724 -30.65 -11.87 15.20
CA SER A 724 -30.82 -10.57 14.56
C SER A 724 -30.67 -10.65 13.03
N SER A 725 -31.39 -9.80 12.30
CA SER A 725 -31.14 -9.54 10.88
C SER A 725 -29.92 -8.62 10.63
N ASN A 726 -29.40 -7.96 11.67
CA ASN A 726 -28.21 -7.12 11.57
C ASN A 726 -26.94 -7.97 11.67
N GLU A 727 -26.16 -8.01 10.60
CA GLU A 727 -24.94 -8.81 10.48
C GLU A 727 -23.90 -8.51 11.56
N ARG A 728 -23.73 -7.24 11.95
CA ARG A 728 -22.74 -6.83 12.96
C ARG A 728 -23.15 -7.30 14.36
N THR A 729 -24.45 -7.21 14.66
CA THR A 729 -25.05 -7.77 15.87
C THR A 729 -24.83 -9.28 15.95
N VAL A 730 -25.09 -10.01 14.87
CA VAL A 730 -24.83 -11.46 14.78
C VAL A 730 -23.34 -11.76 14.95
N GLY A 731 -22.45 -10.99 14.32
CA GLY A 731 -21.01 -11.21 14.38
C GLY A 731 -20.38 -10.89 15.73
N LEU A 732 -20.91 -9.92 16.48
CA LEU A 732 -20.51 -9.70 17.87
C LEU A 732 -21.07 -10.79 18.78
N ALA A 733 -22.35 -11.14 18.64
CA ALA A 733 -22.99 -12.19 19.43
C ALA A 733 -22.30 -13.55 19.24
N ALA A 734 -21.94 -13.92 18.01
CA ALA A 734 -21.14 -15.11 17.72
C ALA A 734 -19.76 -15.08 18.41
N THR A 735 -19.11 -13.92 18.44
CA THR A 735 -17.82 -13.75 19.11
C THR A 735 -17.92 -13.89 20.63
N LEU A 736 -18.96 -13.32 21.23
CA LEU A 736 -19.27 -13.50 22.65
C LEU A 736 -19.63 -14.96 22.97
N ALA A 737 -20.41 -15.64 22.11
CA ALA A 737 -20.74 -17.05 22.27
C ALA A 737 -19.50 -17.96 22.32
N GLY A 738 -18.53 -17.70 21.43
CA GLY A 738 -17.20 -18.33 21.45
C GLY A 738 -16.44 -18.06 22.74
N LYS A 739 -16.20 -16.78 23.06
CA LYS A 739 -15.46 -16.34 24.27
C LYS A 739 -16.05 -16.90 25.57
N LEU A 740 -17.38 -16.92 25.69
CA LEU A 740 -18.09 -17.38 26.89
C LEU A 740 -18.35 -18.90 26.92
N ARG A 741 -18.02 -19.61 25.84
CA ARG A 741 -18.30 -21.05 25.61
C ARG A 741 -19.76 -21.42 25.79
N LEU A 742 -20.66 -20.67 25.15
CA LEU A 742 -22.11 -20.88 25.23
C LEU A 742 -22.54 -22.06 24.34
N ARG A 743 -22.62 -23.27 24.91
CA ARG A 743 -23.09 -24.46 24.17
C ARG A 743 -24.51 -24.31 23.61
N SER A 744 -25.35 -23.55 24.32
CA SER A 744 -26.69 -23.14 23.89
C SER A 744 -26.71 -22.39 22.55
N ALA A 745 -25.63 -21.72 22.17
CA ALA A 745 -25.52 -21.01 20.89
C ALA A 745 -25.26 -21.92 19.68
N ARG A 746 -24.88 -23.19 19.90
CA ARG A 746 -24.49 -24.13 18.84
C ARG A 746 -25.52 -24.21 17.69
N PRO A 747 -26.83 -24.42 17.91
CA PRO A 747 -27.79 -24.54 16.80
C PRO A 747 -27.89 -23.28 15.95
N LYS A 748 -27.76 -22.08 16.55
CA LYS A 748 -27.77 -20.82 15.81
C LYS A 748 -26.49 -20.62 15.01
N LEU A 749 -25.34 -21.02 15.55
CA LEU A 749 -24.07 -20.96 14.84
C LEU A 749 -23.95 -22.02 13.73
N GLU A 750 -24.52 -23.22 13.94
CA GLU A 750 -24.62 -24.26 12.90
C GLU A 750 -25.42 -23.78 11.69
N ALA A 751 -26.50 -23.02 11.89
CA ALA A 751 -27.26 -22.40 10.80
C ALA A 751 -26.42 -21.40 9.97
N LEU A 752 -25.55 -20.62 10.62
CA LEU A 752 -24.64 -19.67 9.94
C LEU A 752 -23.55 -20.35 9.10
N LEU A 753 -23.33 -21.66 9.25
CA LEU A 753 -22.43 -22.43 8.37
C LEU A 753 -22.99 -22.60 6.96
N GLN A 754 -24.27 -22.29 6.72
CA GLN A 754 -24.92 -22.35 5.41
C GLN A 754 -25.14 -20.96 4.78
N ASP A 755 -24.55 -19.90 5.36
CA ASP A 755 -24.67 -18.55 4.83
C ASP A 755 -23.96 -18.42 3.46
N GLN A 756 -24.54 -17.65 2.53
CA GLN A 756 -23.94 -17.42 1.21
C GLN A 756 -22.57 -16.72 1.32
N ARG A 757 -22.38 -15.86 2.33
CA ARG A 757 -21.14 -15.12 2.59
C ARG A 757 -20.12 -16.03 3.28
N TRP A 758 -19.00 -16.27 2.61
CA TRP A 758 -17.95 -17.15 3.13
C TRP A 758 -17.42 -16.70 4.51
N TYR A 759 -17.34 -15.39 4.78
CA TYR A 759 -16.80 -14.88 6.04
C TYR A 759 -17.72 -15.15 7.24
N ILE A 760 -19.04 -15.20 7.01
CA ILE A 760 -20.01 -15.62 8.02
C ILE A 760 -19.84 -17.11 8.32
N ARG A 761 -19.71 -17.97 7.30
CA ARG A 761 -19.43 -19.41 7.47
C ARG A 761 -18.11 -19.63 8.23
N ALA A 762 -17.05 -18.92 7.85
CA ALA A 762 -15.73 -18.99 8.49
C ALA A 762 -15.80 -18.56 9.97
N MET A 763 -16.44 -17.43 10.26
CA MET A 763 -16.65 -16.97 11.63
C MET A 763 -17.43 -18.01 12.44
N ALA A 764 -18.58 -18.48 11.94
CA ALA A 764 -19.40 -19.46 12.63
C ALA A 764 -18.62 -20.75 12.94
N ALA A 765 -17.84 -21.26 11.97
CA ALA A 765 -17.00 -22.42 12.15
C ALA A 765 -15.98 -22.23 13.30
N GLN A 766 -15.28 -21.10 13.31
CA GLN A 766 -14.34 -20.75 14.38
C GLN A 766 -15.05 -20.69 15.75
N LYS A 767 -16.23 -20.07 15.84
CA LYS A 767 -16.95 -19.89 17.11
C LYS A 767 -17.51 -21.20 17.67
N LEU A 768 -17.91 -22.14 16.81
CA LEU A 768 -18.21 -23.52 17.23
C LEU A 768 -16.98 -24.23 17.81
N GLY A 769 -15.80 -24.03 17.21
CA GLY A 769 -14.52 -24.51 17.75
C GLY A 769 -14.18 -23.92 19.12
N GLU A 770 -14.35 -22.60 19.29
CA GLU A 770 -14.12 -21.90 20.57
C GLU A 770 -15.07 -22.35 21.69
N ILE A 771 -16.34 -22.66 21.36
CA ILE A 771 -17.33 -23.19 22.30
C ILE A 771 -16.93 -24.57 22.84
N GLY A 772 -16.27 -25.39 22.02
CA GLY A 772 -15.81 -26.72 22.43
C GLY A 772 -16.93 -27.77 22.55
N ASP A 773 -18.08 -27.57 21.89
CA ASP A 773 -19.15 -28.57 21.83
C ASP A 773 -18.91 -29.54 20.67
N THR A 774 -18.56 -30.78 20.99
CA THR A 774 -18.22 -31.82 20.01
C THR A 774 -19.41 -32.21 19.12
N ALA A 775 -20.65 -31.90 19.52
CA ALA A 775 -21.82 -32.13 18.68
C ALA A 775 -21.83 -31.28 17.39
N ALA A 776 -21.00 -30.24 17.29
CA ALA A 776 -20.81 -29.44 16.07
C ALA A 776 -19.92 -30.11 15.00
N GLU A 777 -19.22 -31.20 15.33
CA GLU A 777 -18.25 -31.86 14.45
C GLU A 777 -18.84 -32.24 13.07
N PRO A 778 -20.04 -32.84 12.93
CA PRO A 778 -20.57 -33.21 11.62
C PRO A 778 -20.79 -32.01 10.70
N ALA A 779 -21.28 -30.89 11.26
CA ALA A 779 -21.52 -29.67 10.51
C ALA A 779 -20.20 -28.98 10.09
N LEU A 780 -19.20 -29.00 10.98
CA LEU A 780 -17.85 -28.49 10.68
C LEU A 780 -17.13 -29.33 9.61
N ARG A 781 -17.34 -30.66 9.56
CA ARG A 781 -16.72 -31.55 8.55
C ARG A 781 -17.19 -31.24 7.12
N VAL A 782 -18.42 -30.77 6.93
CA VAL A 782 -18.93 -30.34 5.61
C VAL A 782 -18.09 -29.19 5.06
N LEU A 783 -17.72 -28.23 5.91
CA LEU A 783 -16.95 -27.04 5.53
C LEU A 783 -15.49 -27.33 5.12
N LEU A 784 -15.01 -28.57 5.23
CA LEU A 784 -13.73 -29.00 4.66
C LEU A 784 -13.76 -29.14 3.13
N GLN A 785 -14.94 -29.00 2.52
CA GLN A 785 -15.15 -28.99 1.07
C GLN A 785 -15.60 -27.62 0.57
N ASP A 786 -15.60 -26.60 1.44
CA ASP A 786 -15.95 -25.23 1.06
C ASP A 786 -14.99 -24.71 -0.02
N SER A 787 -15.52 -24.00 -1.01
CA SER A 787 -14.72 -23.40 -2.07
C SER A 787 -13.69 -22.41 -1.51
N HIS A 788 -14.05 -21.67 -0.46
CA HIS A 788 -13.23 -20.62 0.09
C HIS A 788 -12.20 -21.15 1.13
N PRO A 789 -10.89 -20.93 0.95
CA PRO A 789 -9.85 -21.51 1.78
C PRO A 789 -9.91 -21.08 3.25
N MET A 790 -10.31 -19.83 3.54
CA MET A 790 -10.52 -19.37 4.93
C MET A 790 -11.59 -20.21 5.65
N VAL A 791 -12.67 -20.62 4.97
CA VAL A 791 -13.74 -21.41 5.59
C VAL A 791 -13.20 -22.80 5.94
N ARG A 792 -12.49 -23.44 5.00
CA ARG A 792 -11.80 -24.72 5.25
C ARG A 792 -10.81 -24.62 6.41
N ALA A 793 -10.04 -23.53 6.50
CA ALA A 793 -9.10 -23.32 7.60
C ALA A 793 -9.79 -23.12 8.96
N ARG A 794 -10.94 -22.42 9.02
CA ARG A 794 -11.71 -22.27 10.27
C ARG A 794 -12.37 -23.57 10.69
N ALA A 795 -12.86 -24.36 9.74
CA ALA A 795 -13.33 -25.71 9.98
C ALA A 795 -12.20 -26.64 10.47
N ALA A 796 -11.03 -26.59 9.84
CA ALA A 796 -9.83 -27.33 10.27
C ALA A 796 -9.42 -26.97 11.72
N PHE A 797 -9.31 -25.68 12.02
CA PHE A 797 -9.04 -25.18 13.36
C PHE A 797 -10.09 -25.64 14.37
N ALA A 798 -11.37 -25.55 14.03
CA ALA A 798 -12.46 -25.93 14.92
C ALA A 798 -12.46 -27.43 15.22
N LEU A 799 -12.37 -28.28 14.19
CA LEU A 799 -12.33 -29.74 14.34
C LEU A 799 -11.12 -30.20 15.17
N MET A 800 -9.94 -29.63 14.92
CA MET A 800 -8.74 -29.94 15.69
C MET A 800 -8.77 -29.32 17.11
N SER A 801 -9.55 -28.26 17.34
CA SER A 801 -9.82 -27.75 18.70
C SER A 801 -10.76 -28.67 19.48
N LEU A 802 -11.69 -29.36 18.81
CA LEU A 802 -12.64 -30.29 19.42
C LEU A 802 -11.97 -31.62 19.80
N GLN A 803 -11.50 -32.38 18.80
CA GLN A 803 -11.08 -33.78 18.96
C GLN A 803 -9.87 -34.15 18.06
N PRO A 804 -8.69 -33.56 18.28
CA PRO A 804 -7.50 -33.78 17.43
C PRO A 804 -6.91 -35.20 17.50
N GLN A 805 -7.45 -36.08 18.36
CA GLN A 805 -6.95 -37.43 18.60
C GLN A 805 -7.62 -38.51 17.74
N GLN A 806 -8.83 -38.24 17.26
CA GLN A 806 -9.77 -39.32 16.88
C GLN A 806 -9.65 -39.75 15.42
N ASP A 807 -9.23 -38.85 14.53
CA ASP A 807 -9.27 -39.07 13.09
C ASP A 807 -7.94 -38.67 12.42
N MET A 808 -7.12 -39.67 12.10
CA MET A 808 -5.86 -39.48 11.38
C MET A 808 -6.07 -39.19 9.88
N GLY A 809 -7.12 -39.71 9.26
CA GLY A 809 -7.43 -39.45 7.85
C GLY A 809 -7.87 -38.00 7.63
N LEU A 810 -8.53 -37.41 8.63
CA LEU A 810 -8.79 -35.97 8.67
C LEU A 810 -7.49 -35.16 8.74
N TRP A 811 -6.52 -35.55 9.58
CA TRP A 811 -5.22 -34.89 9.61
C TRP A 811 -4.48 -34.96 8.27
N GLU A 812 -4.40 -36.14 7.66
CA GLU A 812 -3.80 -36.32 6.33
C GLU A 812 -4.44 -35.40 5.29
N ARG A 813 -5.77 -35.35 5.24
CA ARG A 813 -6.53 -34.46 4.34
C ARG A 813 -6.24 -32.98 4.59
N LEU A 814 -6.23 -32.54 5.85
CA LEU A 814 -6.03 -31.14 6.22
C LEU A 814 -4.60 -30.66 5.93
N LEU A 815 -3.61 -31.53 6.14
CA LEU A 815 -2.19 -31.24 5.92
C LEU A 815 -1.77 -31.36 4.45
N GLN A 816 -2.66 -31.82 3.56
CA GLN A 816 -2.48 -31.85 2.11
C GLN A 816 -3.27 -30.77 1.36
N ASP A 817 -3.98 -29.86 2.04
CA ASP A 817 -4.65 -28.74 1.36
C ASP A 817 -3.62 -27.82 0.67
N ARG A 818 -3.95 -27.38 -0.55
CA ARG A 818 -3.07 -26.55 -1.38
C ARG A 818 -2.67 -25.24 -0.69
N PHE A 819 -3.51 -24.67 0.18
CA PHE A 819 -3.20 -23.42 0.88
C PHE A 819 -2.62 -23.65 2.28
N ALA A 820 -1.50 -23.00 2.58
CA ALA A 820 -0.84 -23.02 3.88
C ALA A 820 -1.78 -22.74 5.07
N ILE A 821 -2.71 -21.79 4.92
CA ILE A 821 -3.68 -21.43 5.97
C ILE A 821 -4.47 -22.64 6.50
N VAL A 822 -4.90 -23.57 5.64
CA VAL A 822 -5.70 -24.73 6.07
C VAL A 822 -4.81 -25.70 6.86
N ARG A 823 -3.59 -25.93 6.36
CA ARG A 823 -2.58 -26.78 7.00
C ARG A 823 -2.21 -26.25 8.39
N TYR A 824 -1.93 -24.93 8.50
CA TYR A 824 -1.66 -24.29 9.78
C TYR A 824 -2.88 -24.23 10.69
N GLY A 825 -4.08 -23.98 10.16
CA GLY A 825 -5.33 -23.97 10.93
C GLY A 825 -5.54 -25.27 11.71
N ALA A 826 -5.29 -26.41 11.08
CA ALA A 826 -5.34 -27.73 11.72
C ALA A 826 -4.36 -27.83 12.91
N VAL A 827 -3.09 -27.48 12.70
CA VAL A 827 -2.05 -27.49 13.75
C VAL A 827 -2.45 -26.56 14.91
N GLN A 828 -2.95 -25.35 14.63
CA GLN A 828 -3.35 -24.41 15.68
C GLN A 828 -4.56 -24.87 16.48
N GLY A 829 -5.53 -25.53 15.84
CA GLY A 829 -6.66 -26.11 16.57
C GLY A 829 -6.22 -27.16 17.58
N ALA A 830 -5.30 -28.05 17.18
CA ALA A 830 -4.78 -29.07 18.07
C ALA A 830 -3.99 -28.49 19.25
N LEU A 831 -3.23 -27.41 19.03
CA LEU A 831 -2.54 -26.66 20.08
C LEU A 831 -3.51 -26.04 21.09
N GLN A 832 -4.62 -25.47 20.63
CA GLN A 832 -5.66 -24.88 21.48
C GLN A 832 -6.24 -25.89 22.49
N ARG A 833 -6.21 -27.20 22.18
CA ARG A 833 -6.66 -28.26 23.09
C ARG A 833 -5.65 -28.63 24.17
N GLY A 834 -4.36 -28.42 23.92
CA GLY A 834 -3.27 -28.43 24.91
C GLY A 834 -2.78 -29.79 25.43
N LYS A 835 -3.38 -30.93 25.04
CA LYS A 835 -2.93 -32.29 25.45
C LYS A 835 -3.14 -33.33 24.34
N LEU A 836 -2.07 -33.71 23.65
CA LEU A 836 -1.98 -34.76 22.62
C LEU A 836 -1.22 -35.96 23.21
N PRO A 837 -1.81 -37.17 23.24
CA PRO A 837 -1.11 -38.39 23.61
C PRO A 837 0.06 -38.66 22.67
N LEU A 838 1.17 -39.19 23.22
CA LEU A 838 2.40 -39.43 22.45
C LEU A 838 2.19 -40.32 21.21
N GLY A 839 1.22 -41.26 21.24
CA GLY A 839 0.89 -42.12 20.10
C GLY A 839 0.08 -41.43 18.98
N VAL A 840 -0.52 -40.27 19.22
CA VAL A 840 -1.07 -39.40 18.17
C VAL A 840 0.05 -38.57 17.58
N LEU A 841 0.86 -37.94 18.43
CA LEU A 841 2.01 -37.12 18.03
C LEU A 841 3.01 -37.91 17.18
N ALA A 842 3.32 -39.17 17.56
CA ALA A 842 4.17 -40.06 16.78
C ALA A 842 3.63 -40.33 15.38
N ARG A 843 2.35 -40.72 15.27
CA ARG A 843 1.71 -40.99 13.97
C ARG A 843 1.66 -39.75 13.08
N LEU A 844 1.40 -38.57 13.66
CA LEU A 844 1.43 -37.30 12.92
C LEU A 844 2.83 -37.00 12.37
N TRP A 845 3.87 -37.12 13.20
CA TRP A 845 5.26 -36.92 12.78
C TRP A 845 5.77 -37.99 11.80
N GLU A 846 5.10 -39.14 11.69
CA GLU A 846 5.42 -40.21 10.73
C GLU A 846 4.61 -40.11 9.42
N LEU A 847 3.71 -39.13 9.26
CA LEU A 847 2.92 -38.96 8.03
C LEU A 847 3.79 -38.53 6.83
N PRO A 848 3.60 -39.13 5.64
CA PRO A 848 4.31 -38.74 4.41
C PRO A 848 3.70 -37.45 3.84
N LEU A 849 4.18 -36.31 4.31
CA LEU A 849 3.64 -34.97 4.00
C LEU A 849 4.65 -34.09 3.25
N PRO A 850 4.17 -33.06 2.52
CA PRO A 850 5.03 -31.98 2.04
C PRO A 850 5.81 -31.32 3.19
N LEU A 851 7.01 -30.82 2.91
CA LEU A 851 7.93 -30.30 3.92
C LEU A 851 7.31 -29.18 4.79
N SER A 852 6.53 -28.28 4.20
CA SER A 852 5.79 -27.21 4.90
C SER A 852 4.87 -27.77 5.99
N ALA A 853 4.07 -28.76 5.62
CA ALA A 853 3.10 -29.41 6.50
C ALA A 853 3.78 -30.25 7.57
N HIS A 854 4.82 -31.01 7.21
CA HIS A 854 5.57 -31.85 8.14
C HIS A 854 6.29 -31.02 9.20
N ARG A 855 6.89 -29.90 8.80
CA ARG A 855 7.55 -28.95 9.71
C ARG A 855 6.57 -28.28 10.65
N ALA A 856 5.38 -27.90 10.17
CA ALA A 856 4.33 -27.30 10.99
C ALA A 856 3.94 -28.20 12.19
N LEU A 857 4.01 -29.53 12.05
CA LEU A 857 3.74 -30.48 13.13
C LEU A 857 4.77 -30.45 14.26
N GLY A 858 5.96 -29.89 14.06
CA GLY A 858 6.94 -29.68 15.13
C GLY A 858 6.36 -28.82 16.27
N TRP A 859 5.51 -27.84 15.94
CA TRP A 859 4.80 -27.02 16.94
C TRP A 859 3.95 -27.85 17.91
N LEU A 860 3.41 -28.99 17.48
CA LEU A 860 2.56 -29.86 18.31
C LEU A 860 3.30 -30.44 19.53
N LEU A 861 4.63 -30.35 19.60
CA LEU A 861 5.35 -30.62 20.85
C LEU A 861 4.81 -29.79 22.01
N ALA A 862 4.42 -28.52 21.78
CA ALA A 862 3.85 -27.65 22.80
C ALA A 862 2.55 -28.19 23.43
N ALA A 863 1.85 -29.09 22.74
CA ALA A 863 0.64 -29.74 23.23
C ALA A 863 0.87 -31.18 23.71
N VAL A 864 2.12 -31.66 23.85
CA VAL A 864 2.38 -33.04 24.29
C VAL A 864 1.87 -33.31 25.71
N ASP A 865 1.31 -34.49 25.93
CA ASP A 865 0.92 -34.94 27.27
C ASP A 865 2.14 -35.11 28.19
N THR A 866 2.33 -34.16 29.12
CA THR A 866 3.44 -34.12 30.08
C THR A 866 3.36 -35.19 31.19
N THR A 867 2.31 -36.03 31.22
CA THR A 867 2.33 -37.25 32.05
C THR A 867 3.30 -38.31 31.51
N VAL A 868 3.64 -38.25 30.22
CA VAL A 868 4.60 -39.16 29.60
C VAL A 868 6.03 -38.77 30.00
N PRO A 869 6.95 -39.72 30.31
CA PRO A 869 8.32 -39.36 30.69
C PRO A 869 9.07 -38.60 29.58
N ALA A 870 9.63 -37.43 29.91
CA ALA A 870 10.39 -36.59 28.98
C ALA A 870 11.47 -37.35 28.15
N PRO A 871 12.25 -38.32 28.69
CA PRO A 871 13.19 -39.10 27.87
C PRO A 871 12.55 -39.93 26.75
N ARG A 872 11.27 -40.32 26.90
CA ARG A 872 10.50 -41.03 25.87
C ARG A 872 10.08 -40.08 24.76
N VAL A 873 9.66 -38.86 25.11
CA VAL A 873 9.34 -37.78 24.15
C VAL A 873 10.59 -37.35 23.39
N ALA A 874 11.72 -37.14 24.08
CA ALA A 874 13.02 -36.86 23.46
C ALA A 874 13.40 -37.96 22.45
N SER A 875 13.21 -39.23 22.82
CA SER A 875 13.56 -40.36 21.95
C SER A 875 12.65 -40.51 20.73
N LEU A 876 11.40 -40.04 20.78
CA LEU A 876 10.54 -39.93 19.60
C LEU A 876 10.98 -38.76 18.73
N LEU A 877 11.22 -37.60 19.33
CA LEU A 877 11.58 -36.37 18.62
C LEU A 877 12.92 -36.50 17.90
N LEU A 878 13.95 -37.08 18.54
CA LEU A 878 15.28 -37.32 17.98
C LEU A 878 15.31 -38.30 16.78
N ARG A 879 14.21 -39.00 16.50
CA ARG A 879 14.06 -39.84 15.29
C ARG A 879 13.50 -39.06 14.09
N GLN A 880 12.98 -37.86 14.30
CA GLN A 880 12.33 -37.08 13.26
C GLN A 880 13.35 -36.33 12.39
N PRO A 881 12.99 -35.94 11.15
CA PRO A 881 13.86 -35.13 10.30
C PRO A 881 14.33 -33.84 11.00
N PRO A 882 15.53 -33.32 10.68
CA PRO A 882 16.07 -32.09 11.27
C PRO A 882 15.09 -30.91 11.27
N GLN A 883 14.33 -30.74 10.19
CA GLN A 883 13.40 -29.62 9.97
C GLN A 883 12.23 -29.63 10.97
N LEU A 884 11.71 -30.81 11.31
CA LEU A 884 10.66 -30.95 12.32
C LEU A 884 11.23 -30.74 13.73
N ARG A 885 12.42 -31.28 14.01
CA ARG A 885 13.13 -31.12 15.29
C ARG A 885 13.43 -29.67 15.60
N GLU A 886 13.87 -28.90 14.62
CA GLU A 886 14.08 -27.46 14.69
C GLU A 886 12.83 -26.73 15.20
N THR A 887 11.70 -26.87 14.50
CA THR A 887 10.42 -26.24 14.90
C THR A 887 9.93 -26.73 16.27
N ALA A 888 10.13 -28.01 16.59
CA ALA A 888 9.81 -28.55 17.90
C ALA A 888 10.69 -27.96 19.01
N TYR A 889 11.98 -27.68 18.76
CA TYR A 889 12.85 -27.02 19.71
C TYR A 889 12.52 -25.53 19.88
N PHE A 890 12.08 -24.82 18.82
CA PHE A 890 11.48 -23.49 18.98
C PHE A 890 10.22 -23.53 19.86
N ALA A 891 9.32 -24.49 19.61
CA ALA A 891 8.14 -24.69 20.45
C ALA A 891 8.51 -24.99 21.91
N LEU A 892 9.56 -25.78 22.14
CA LEU A 892 10.09 -26.18 23.46
C LEU A 892 10.66 -25.01 24.26
N ARG A 893 11.29 -24.03 23.61
CA ARG A 893 11.83 -22.83 24.28
C ARG A 893 10.74 -21.86 24.75
N GLN A 894 9.62 -21.84 24.04
CA GLN A 894 8.42 -21.09 24.44
C GLN A 894 7.63 -21.78 25.58
N GLN A 895 8.02 -22.99 26.00
CA GLN A 895 7.36 -23.68 27.11
C GLN A 895 7.81 -23.18 28.48
N PRO A 896 6.91 -23.18 29.49
CA PRO A 896 7.27 -22.76 30.83
C PRO A 896 8.43 -23.58 31.40
N GLY A 897 9.25 -22.95 32.24
CA GLY A 897 10.40 -23.56 32.93
C GLY A 897 10.02 -24.55 34.02
N THR A 898 9.11 -25.50 33.73
CA THR A 898 8.80 -26.60 34.66
C THR A 898 9.87 -27.68 34.56
N SER A 899 10.07 -28.42 35.65
CA SER A 899 11.06 -29.50 35.74
C SER A 899 10.93 -30.56 34.63
N TRP A 900 9.72 -30.76 34.09
CA TRP A 900 9.47 -31.66 32.96
C TRP A 900 10.03 -31.09 31.64
N TRP A 901 9.72 -29.82 31.32
CA TRP A 901 10.19 -29.16 30.09
C TRP A 901 11.70 -28.94 30.09
N GLU A 902 12.29 -28.60 31.23
CA GLU A 902 13.75 -28.52 31.37
C GLU A 902 14.42 -29.89 31.23
N ARG A 903 13.78 -30.96 31.72
CA ARG A 903 14.29 -32.32 31.54
C ARG A 903 14.22 -32.74 30.07
N LEU A 904 13.15 -32.36 29.35
CA LEU A 904 13.05 -32.57 27.91
C LEU A 904 14.15 -31.79 27.16
N ARG A 905 14.36 -30.51 27.47
CA ARG A 905 15.46 -29.70 26.91
C ARG A 905 16.82 -30.38 27.11
N ARG A 906 17.16 -30.74 28.35
CA ARG A 906 18.44 -31.43 28.67
C ARG A 906 18.61 -32.77 27.95
N GLU A 907 17.55 -33.58 27.85
CA GLU A 907 17.61 -34.86 27.12
C GLU A 907 17.81 -34.68 25.61
N CYS A 908 17.17 -33.67 25.01
CA CYS A 908 17.38 -33.31 23.62
C CYS A 908 18.79 -32.74 23.39
N ALA A 909 19.21 -31.71 24.15
CA ALA A 909 20.53 -31.10 24.07
C ALA A 909 21.68 -32.13 24.18
N ARG A 910 21.57 -33.07 25.12
CA ARG A 910 22.59 -34.11 25.33
C ARG A 910 22.71 -35.09 24.16
N ARG A 911 21.64 -35.30 23.39
CA ARG A 911 21.51 -36.41 22.42
C ARG A 911 21.33 -35.96 20.98
N GLU A 912 21.16 -34.66 20.73
CA GLU A 912 20.98 -34.09 19.40
C GLU A 912 22.29 -34.22 18.58
N PRO A 913 22.32 -35.02 17.49
CA PRO A 913 23.51 -35.19 16.68
C PRO A 913 23.93 -33.94 15.89
N VAL A 914 22.97 -33.09 15.47
CA VAL A 914 23.23 -31.91 14.63
C VAL A 914 23.67 -30.74 15.50
N ARG A 915 24.88 -30.21 15.27
CA ARG A 915 25.48 -29.14 16.09
C ARG A 915 24.55 -27.91 16.23
N ALA A 916 24.04 -27.37 15.12
CA ALA A 916 23.14 -26.23 15.16
C ALA A 916 21.90 -26.53 16.04
N LEU A 917 21.17 -27.61 15.78
CA LEU A 917 19.99 -27.97 16.58
C LEU A 917 20.32 -28.23 18.06
N ARG A 918 21.54 -28.69 18.38
CA ARG A 918 22.00 -28.84 19.76
C ARG A 918 22.13 -27.50 20.45
N GLU A 919 22.71 -26.51 19.77
CA GLU A 919 22.80 -25.13 20.25
C GLU A 919 21.38 -24.54 20.45
N LEU A 920 20.37 -24.90 19.62
CA LEU A 920 18.98 -24.42 19.78
C LEU A 920 18.39 -24.78 21.13
N VAL A 921 18.41 -26.06 21.45
CA VAL A 921 17.71 -26.61 22.61
C VAL A 921 18.49 -26.43 23.91
N SER A 922 19.73 -25.93 23.81
CA SER A 922 20.58 -25.53 24.93
C SER A 922 20.38 -24.07 25.34
N LEU A 923 19.81 -23.23 24.46
CA LEU A 923 19.46 -21.81 24.66
C LEU A 923 18.00 -21.62 25.13
#